data_AF-A0A1I0CAH4-F1
#
_entry.id   AF-A0A1I0CAH4-F1
#
_cell.length_a   1.000
_cell.length_b   1.000
_cell.length_c   1.000
_cell.angle_alpha   90.00
_cell.angle_beta   90.00
_cell.angle_gamma   90.00
#
_symmetry.space_group_name_H-M   'P 1'
#
loop_
_entity.id
_entity.type
_entity.pdbx_description
1 polymer ?
#
loop_
_entity_poly.entity_id
_entity_poly.type
_entity_poly.pdbx_seq_one_letter_code
_entity_poly.pdbx_strand_id
1 'polypeptide(L)'
;MIQRLLRNITFQFLIKVITYIFSFLTLLYVTRILQPEAFGRTAFLSSFAGYFVLLSNLGMPVYAMRVCAEKSSSRKELSNVFGELWNINVLLSGIVGTIYILIVLLLPKFQGQRILLLIYGSAILFQMIGCDWLYRGLEKFRFLAAVTLLCKGICLCGILLFVRSASDLFPFAALSILSTSGSSLIQFFRLHRYVDFPFHFRINPAHFRPILTFFMMTCAVYVYNSLDLTMLGFMRNEYETGLYSIAAKGKSVLASTGGLVWSSALPITANLWKNGERDRFESFAAKTLIFVTVFQTAIAFLCFALAPYIILLVGGESYLPAVPAFRILLLSLIPIGASNILGGQVLIPAGKEHRLLQAEIAGAVFNFAANLLLIPLLSGVGAAITTVIAEVIVWILCIYFIRKDLAMNFGANLIHRAAGRVRRIVRPRLARGISRLLKNALPYYCPCCDTHLIRFIDIGFDRKPTLYNPARYHGIDQNVICPVCISLPRHRILIEWMEEHKAWMKNKKILHFAQESSLRLWMDRNGLTADTADLYRPADLKLNIEATGLPDASYDMIICNHVLEHVSDYRKALSELHRILRPGGKLILSFPVDRKLNSVYEDPSITSESERILHFGQLDHLRVFGTDSPEMLRQAGFLVTEIRGSDYEGKKIKPVLGPANYDDNVLWCLTKR
;
A
#
# COMPACT_ATOMS: atom_id res chain seq x y z
N MET A 1 -5.98 -24.52 -3.13
CA MET A 1 -4.94 -23.73 -3.84
C MET A 1 -4.52 -22.47 -3.06
N ILE A 2 -5.45 -21.56 -2.72
CA ILE A 2 -5.16 -20.29 -2.01
C ILE A 2 -4.49 -20.48 -0.64
N GLN A 3 -4.95 -21.44 0.19
CA GLN A 3 -4.31 -21.75 1.47
C GLN A 3 -2.85 -22.24 1.32
N ARG A 4 -2.53 -22.98 0.25
CA ARG A 4 -1.17 -23.43 -0.06
C ARG A 4 -0.29 -22.24 -0.47
N LEU A 5 -0.84 -21.29 -1.23
CA LEU A 5 -0.16 -20.05 -1.61
C LEU A 5 0.15 -19.18 -0.39
N LEU A 6 -0.86 -18.91 0.46
CA LEU A 6 -0.68 -18.12 1.69
C LEU A 6 0.35 -18.75 2.63
N ARG A 7 0.29 -20.07 2.85
CA ARG A 7 1.28 -20.78 3.66
C ARG A 7 2.70 -20.66 3.11
N ASN A 8 2.85 -20.72 1.78
CA ASN A 8 4.15 -20.55 1.14
C ASN A 8 4.67 -19.11 1.27
N ILE A 9 3.80 -18.11 1.13
CA ILE A 9 4.16 -16.69 1.30
C ILE A 9 4.61 -16.41 2.74
N THR A 10 3.83 -16.82 3.74
CA THR A 10 4.18 -16.63 5.16
C THR A 10 5.50 -17.32 5.50
N PHE A 11 5.70 -18.53 4.98
CA PHE A 11 6.94 -19.27 5.18
C PHE A 11 8.14 -18.56 4.54
N GLN A 12 8.00 -18.07 3.30
CA GLN A 12 9.05 -17.29 2.62
C GLN A 12 9.39 -16.00 3.36
N PHE A 13 8.37 -15.32 3.89
CA PHE A 13 8.55 -14.13 4.71
C PHE A 13 9.39 -14.46 5.96
N LEU A 14 9.01 -15.51 6.70
CA LEU A 14 9.73 -15.96 7.89
C LEU A 14 11.20 -16.27 7.59
N ILE A 15 11.47 -17.01 6.50
CA ILE A 15 12.84 -17.34 6.08
C ILE A 15 13.65 -16.10 5.79
N LYS A 16 13.04 -15.11 5.12
CA LYS A 16 13.73 -13.87 4.76
C LYS A 16 14.06 -13.05 6.00
N VAL A 17 13.14 -13.00 6.98
CA VAL A 17 13.40 -12.39 8.31
C VAL A 17 14.56 -13.09 9.01
N ILE A 18 14.54 -14.42 9.11
CA ILE A 18 15.62 -15.20 9.75
C ILE A 18 16.95 -14.94 9.03
N THR A 19 16.95 -14.94 7.70
CA THR A 19 18.15 -14.66 6.88
C THR A 19 18.73 -13.27 7.13
N TYR A 20 17.87 -12.26 7.32
CA TYR A 20 18.31 -10.93 7.70
C TYR A 20 18.87 -10.88 9.11
N ILE A 21 18.28 -11.61 10.07
CA ILE A 21 18.83 -11.73 11.43
C ILE A 21 20.25 -12.29 11.39
N PHE A 22 20.49 -13.42 10.69
CA PHE A 22 21.84 -13.97 10.55
C PHE A 22 22.82 -12.96 9.93
N SER A 23 22.41 -12.30 8.84
CA SER A 23 23.28 -11.36 8.12
C SER A 23 23.57 -10.11 8.97
N PHE A 24 22.60 -9.65 9.77
CA PHE A 24 22.76 -8.53 10.69
C PHE A 24 23.69 -8.90 11.86
N LEU A 25 23.53 -10.08 12.46
CA LEU A 25 24.43 -10.57 13.51
C LEU A 25 25.88 -10.70 13.01
N THR A 26 26.08 -11.25 11.81
CA THR A 26 27.40 -11.27 11.16
C THR A 26 27.94 -9.85 10.99
N LEU A 27 27.13 -8.91 10.50
CA LEU A 27 27.55 -7.52 10.30
C LEU A 27 27.97 -6.85 11.63
N LEU A 28 27.17 -7.01 12.69
CA LEU A 28 27.46 -6.45 14.03
C LEU A 28 28.80 -6.95 14.59
N TYR A 29 29.08 -8.25 14.41
CA TYR A 29 30.30 -8.86 14.92
C TYR A 29 31.52 -8.45 14.08
N VAL A 30 31.43 -8.62 12.77
CA VAL A 30 32.55 -8.46 11.85
C VAL A 30 33.01 -7.01 11.77
N THR A 31 32.10 -6.05 11.73
CA THR A 31 32.49 -4.62 11.62
C THR A 31 33.31 -4.17 12.82
N ARG A 32 32.99 -4.64 14.03
CA ARG A 32 33.74 -4.34 15.26
C ARG A 32 35.11 -5.01 15.34
N ILE A 33 35.29 -6.16 14.69
CA ILE A 33 36.58 -6.86 14.70
C ILE A 33 37.48 -6.38 13.56
N LEU A 34 36.93 -6.30 12.35
CA LEU A 34 37.69 -5.93 11.16
C LEU A 34 37.99 -4.45 11.06
N GLN A 35 37.20 -3.59 11.75
CA GLN A 35 37.34 -2.14 11.68
C GLN A 35 37.15 -1.60 10.23
N PRO A 36 37.07 -0.29 10.01
CA PRO A 36 36.70 0.24 8.69
C PRO A 36 37.65 -0.14 7.54
N GLU A 37 38.96 -0.20 7.78
CA GLU A 37 39.94 -0.50 6.73
C GLU A 37 39.81 -1.95 6.21
N ALA A 38 39.91 -2.94 7.10
CA ALA A 38 39.88 -4.34 6.71
C ALA A 38 38.48 -4.76 6.20
N PHE A 39 37.41 -4.17 6.78
CA PHE A 39 36.05 -4.33 6.26
C PHE A 39 35.85 -3.67 4.89
N GLY A 40 36.43 -2.48 4.68
CA GLY A 40 36.37 -1.78 3.40
C GLY A 40 37.10 -2.51 2.29
N ARG A 41 38.28 -3.08 2.60
CA ARG A 41 39.01 -3.96 1.70
C ARG A 41 38.17 -5.15 1.26
N THR A 42 37.56 -5.87 2.20
CA THR A 42 36.72 -7.03 1.89
C THR A 42 35.46 -6.64 1.11
N ALA A 43 34.84 -5.51 1.44
CA ALA A 43 33.68 -4.97 0.71
C ALA A 43 34.03 -4.65 -0.75
N PHE A 44 35.17 -3.99 -0.98
CA PHE A 44 35.68 -3.69 -2.33
C PHE A 44 35.93 -4.97 -3.13
N LEU A 45 36.72 -5.90 -2.59
CA LEU A 45 37.08 -7.13 -3.30
C LEU A 45 35.86 -8.00 -3.60
N SER A 46 34.92 -8.09 -2.66
CA SER A 46 33.65 -8.78 -2.86
C SER A 46 32.80 -8.13 -3.94
N SER A 47 32.73 -6.80 -3.98
CA SER A 47 31.97 -6.07 -4.99
C SER A 47 32.60 -6.23 -6.38
N PHE A 48 33.92 -6.15 -6.46
CA PHE A 48 34.68 -6.38 -7.69
C PHE A 48 34.43 -7.79 -8.25
N ALA A 49 34.58 -8.84 -7.44
CA ALA A 49 34.28 -10.22 -7.85
C ALA A 49 32.80 -10.40 -8.23
N GLY A 50 31.90 -9.66 -7.57
CA GLY A 50 30.46 -9.67 -7.84
C GLY A 50 30.08 -9.32 -9.28
N TYR A 51 30.82 -8.43 -9.95
CA TYR A 51 30.61 -8.16 -11.38
C TYR A 51 30.90 -9.38 -12.27
N PHE A 52 31.92 -10.17 -11.93
CA PHE A 52 32.24 -11.38 -12.68
C PHE A 52 31.23 -12.49 -12.38
N VAL A 53 30.71 -12.59 -11.16
CA VAL A 53 29.59 -13.49 -10.83
C VAL A 53 28.32 -13.11 -11.58
N LEU A 54 28.04 -11.81 -11.72
CA LEU A 54 26.92 -11.32 -12.54
C LEU A 54 27.08 -11.72 -14.00
N LEU A 55 28.28 -11.55 -14.56
CA LEU A 55 28.59 -11.93 -15.95
C LEU A 55 28.56 -13.44 -16.18
N SER A 56 28.96 -14.25 -15.19
CA SER A 56 29.03 -15.71 -15.36
C SER A 56 27.66 -16.38 -15.49
N ASN A 57 26.61 -15.75 -14.97
CA ASN A 57 25.26 -16.32 -14.89
C ASN A 57 24.25 -15.66 -15.84
N LEU A 58 24.60 -14.55 -16.52
CA LEU A 58 23.80 -13.82 -17.52
C LEU A 58 22.26 -13.77 -17.30
N GLY A 59 21.76 -13.46 -16.09
CA GLY A 59 20.30 -13.40 -15.84
C GLY A 59 19.55 -14.74 -16.00
N MET A 60 20.28 -15.84 -16.19
CA MET A 60 19.77 -17.19 -16.39
C MET A 60 18.84 -17.68 -15.26
N PRO A 61 19.06 -17.39 -13.95
CA PRO A 61 18.21 -17.95 -12.90
C PRO A 61 16.71 -17.61 -13.05
N VAL A 62 16.40 -16.42 -13.56
CA VAL A 62 15.01 -15.98 -13.78
C VAL A 62 14.38 -16.73 -14.95
N TYR A 63 15.11 -16.83 -16.07
CA TYR A 63 14.67 -17.57 -17.25
C TYR A 63 14.56 -19.08 -16.98
N ALA A 64 15.60 -19.67 -16.39
CA ALA A 64 15.69 -21.10 -16.11
C ALA A 64 14.59 -21.58 -15.15
N MET A 65 14.28 -20.79 -14.12
CA MET A 65 13.14 -21.07 -13.22
C MET A 65 11.82 -21.24 -14.00
N ARG A 66 11.57 -20.38 -14.99
CA ARG A 66 10.35 -20.44 -15.81
C ARG A 66 10.32 -21.68 -16.69
N VAL A 67 11.39 -21.94 -17.44
CA VAL A 67 11.42 -23.10 -18.37
C VAL A 67 11.38 -24.42 -17.59
N CYS A 68 12.04 -24.51 -16.44
CA CYS A 68 11.94 -25.69 -15.57
C CYS A 68 10.54 -25.90 -15.01
N ALA A 69 9.83 -24.82 -14.64
CA ALA A 69 8.45 -24.93 -14.19
C ALA A 69 7.53 -25.46 -15.31
N GLU A 70 7.68 -24.93 -16.53
CA GLU A 70 6.92 -25.37 -17.72
C GLU A 70 7.19 -26.84 -18.09
N LYS A 71 8.43 -27.32 -17.91
CA LYS A 71 8.84 -28.69 -18.23
C LYS A 71 8.83 -29.67 -17.05
N SER A 72 8.29 -29.25 -15.90
CA SER A 72 8.33 -30.03 -14.65
C SER A 72 7.52 -31.33 -14.68
N SER A 73 6.58 -31.48 -15.62
CA SER A 73 5.73 -32.67 -15.76
C SER A 73 6.46 -33.90 -16.31
N SER A 74 7.56 -33.71 -17.04
CA SER A 74 8.33 -34.80 -17.66
C SER A 74 9.78 -34.74 -17.21
N ARG A 75 10.22 -35.74 -16.47
CA ARG A 75 11.61 -35.85 -15.98
C ARG A 75 12.62 -35.80 -17.12
N LYS A 76 12.31 -36.43 -18.27
CA LYS A 76 13.17 -36.43 -19.45
C LYS A 76 13.29 -35.03 -20.08
N GLU A 77 12.18 -34.33 -20.27
CA GLU A 77 12.20 -32.96 -20.81
C GLU A 77 12.91 -31.99 -19.87
N LEU A 78 12.63 -32.11 -18.57
CA LEU A 78 13.29 -31.32 -17.54
C LEU A 78 14.81 -31.56 -17.53
N SER A 79 15.26 -32.80 -17.69
CA SER A 79 16.68 -33.17 -17.73
C SER A 79 17.37 -32.59 -18.97
N ASN A 80 16.72 -32.65 -20.13
CA ASN A 80 17.24 -32.06 -21.37
C ASN A 80 17.41 -30.55 -21.25
N VAL A 81 16.37 -29.84 -20.82
CA VAL A 81 16.42 -28.38 -20.65
C VAL A 81 17.42 -27.99 -19.56
N PHE A 82 17.45 -28.71 -18.44
CA PHE A 82 18.42 -28.47 -17.38
C PHE A 82 19.85 -28.61 -17.92
N GLY A 83 20.13 -29.67 -18.68
CA GLY A 83 21.43 -29.89 -19.32
C GLY A 83 21.80 -28.76 -20.27
N GLU A 84 20.90 -28.33 -21.16
CA GLU A 84 21.13 -27.21 -22.09
C GLU A 84 21.49 -25.92 -21.35
N LEU A 85 20.76 -25.58 -20.28
CA LEU A 85 21.01 -24.38 -19.48
C LEU A 85 22.28 -24.47 -18.63
N TRP A 86 22.55 -25.64 -18.04
CA TRP A 86 23.74 -25.88 -17.24
C TRP A 86 25.01 -25.86 -18.10
N ASN A 87 24.98 -26.42 -19.31
CA ASN A 87 26.09 -26.34 -20.27
C ASN A 87 26.42 -24.89 -20.64
N ILE A 88 25.40 -24.05 -20.87
CA ILE A 88 25.58 -22.61 -21.09
C ILE A 88 26.25 -21.96 -19.87
N ASN A 89 25.78 -22.27 -18.66
CA ASN A 89 26.36 -21.73 -17.42
C ASN A 89 27.83 -22.12 -17.24
N VAL A 90 28.18 -23.38 -17.51
CA VAL A 90 29.55 -23.91 -17.43
C VAL A 90 30.46 -23.20 -18.41
N LEU A 91 30.02 -23.06 -19.67
CA LEU A 91 30.79 -22.36 -20.70
C LEU A 91 31.05 -20.89 -20.31
N LEU A 92 30.00 -20.18 -19.92
CA LEU A 92 30.10 -18.77 -19.53
C LEU A 92 30.95 -18.58 -18.27
N SER A 93 30.76 -19.42 -17.25
CA SER A 93 31.55 -19.38 -16.03
C SER A 93 33.02 -19.71 -16.28
N GLY A 94 33.33 -20.62 -17.21
CA GLY A 94 34.70 -20.92 -17.63
C GLY A 94 35.37 -19.73 -18.31
N ILE A 95 34.68 -19.08 -19.27
CA ILE A 95 35.19 -17.88 -19.97
C ILE A 95 35.42 -16.74 -18.97
N VAL A 96 34.39 -16.40 -18.19
CA VAL A 96 34.44 -15.28 -17.24
C VAL A 96 35.44 -15.55 -16.11
N GLY A 97 35.51 -16.78 -15.61
CA GLY A 97 36.49 -17.19 -14.60
C GLY A 97 37.93 -17.09 -15.11
N THR A 98 38.18 -17.47 -16.36
CA THR A 98 39.50 -17.32 -16.98
C THR A 98 39.88 -15.84 -17.10
N ILE A 99 38.97 -14.99 -17.59
CA ILE A 99 39.20 -13.54 -17.68
C ILE A 99 39.47 -12.95 -16.29
N TYR A 100 38.70 -13.36 -15.28
CA TYR A 100 38.89 -12.91 -13.90
C TYR A 100 40.29 -13.27 -13.38
N ILE A 101 40.70 -14.53 -13.53
CA ILE A 101 42.02 -15.01 -13.08
C ILE A 101 43.13 -14.23 -13.80
N LEU A 102 43.02 -14.04 -15.11
CA LEU A 102 44.00 -13.26 -15.88
C LEU A 102 44.10 -11.82 -15.35
N ILE A 103 42.97 -11.15 -15.10
CA ILE A 103 42.94 -9.78 -14.55
C ILE A 103 43.60 -9.73 -13.17
N VAL A 104 43.29 -10.68 -12.27
CA VAL A 104 43.86 -10.74 -10.92
C VAL A 104 45.37 -10.99 -10.93
N LEU A 105 45.86 -11.81 -11.87
CA LEU A 105 47.28 -12.12 -12.00
C LEU A 105 48.06 -10.98 -12.67
N LEU A 106 47.51 -10.38 -13.73
CA LEU A 106 48.22 -9.41 -14.57
C LEU A 106 48.19 -7.98 -14.02
N LEU A 107 47.16 -7.56 -13.29
CA LEU A 107 47.08 -6.17 -12.81
C LEU A 107 47.97 -5.91 -11.58
N PRO A 108 48.91 -4.95 -11.64
CA PRO A 108 49.81 -4.64 -10.52
C PRO A 108 49.08 -4.21 -9.24
N LYS A 109 47.95 -3.49 -9.38
CA LYS A 109 47.11 -3.04 -8.25
C LYS A 109 46.67 -4.18 -7.33
N PHE A 110 46.58 -5.40 -7.85
CA PHE A 110 46.07 -6.55 -7.10
C PHE A 110 47.15 -7.42 -6.46
N GLN A 111 48.44 -7.13 -6.66
CA GLN A 111 49.55 -7.97 -6.17
C GLN A 111 49.45 -8.30 -4.66
N GLY A 112 49.16 -7.30 -3.83
CA GLY A 112 49.01 -7.48 -2.37
C GLY A 112 47.70 -8.13 -1.92
N GLN A 113 46.75 -8.38 -2.82
CA GLN A 113 45.39 -8.85 -2.49
C GLN A 113 44.92 -10.05 -3.33
N ARG A 114 45.81 -10.65 -4.13
CA ARG A 114 45.48 -11.74 -5.09
C ARG A 114 44.74 -12.90 -4.44
N ILE A 115 45.22 -13.38 -3.29
CA ILE A 115 44.63 -14.53 -2.61
C ILE A 115 43.18 -14.22 -2.18
N LEU A 116 42.92 -13.03 -1.62
CA LEU A 116 41.56 -12.62 -1.26
C LEU A 116 40.66 -12.50 -2.50
N LEU A 117 41.18 -11.96 -3.60
CA LEU A 117 40.46 -11.93 -4.88
C LEU A 117 40.15 -13.33 -5.40
N LEU A 118 41.07 -14.29 -5.30
CA LEU A 118 40.81 -15.67 -5.71
C LEU A 118 39.74 -16.33 -4.81
N ILE A 119 39.75 -16.05 -3.50
CA ILE A 119 38.69 -16.51 -2.59
C ILE A 119 37.33 -15.94 -2.99
N TYR A 120 37.21 -14.62 -3.18
CA TYR A 120 35.94 -14.02 -3.63
C TYR A 120 35.54 -14.48 -5.04
N GLY A 121 36.52 -14.68 -5.92
CA GLY A 121 36.33 -15.21 -7.28
C GLY A 121 35.86 -16.65 -7.32
N SER A 122 36.12 -17.45 -6.28
CA SER A 122 35.57 -18.81 -6.16
C SER A 122 34.05 -18.84 -6.16
N ALA A 123 33.38 -17.71 -5.88
CA ALA A 123 31.93 -17.55 -6.04
C ALA A 123 31.45 -17.86 -7.47
N ILE A 124 32.29 -17.62 -8.49
CA ILE A 124 32.00 -17.98 -9.89
C ILE A 124 31.84 -19.50 -10.01
N LEU A 125 32.68 -20.28 -9.34
CA LEU A 125 32.61 -21.76 -9.33
C LEU A 125 31.35 -22.26 -8.61
N PHE A 126 31.01 -21.66 -7.46
CA PHE A 126 29.76 -22.01 -6.77
C PHE A 126 28.53 -21.66 -7.61
N GLN A 127 28.57 -20.56 -8.37
CA GLN A 127 27.50 -20.16 -9.25
C GLN A 127 27.36 -21.06 -10.48
N MET A 128 28.48 -21.60 -10.98
CA MET A 128 28.51 -22.62 -12.04
C MET A 128 27.74 -23.89 -11.62
N ILE A 129 27.93 -24.31 -10.37
CA ILE A 129 27.31 -25.50 -9.77
C ILE A 129 25.88 -25.20 -9.26
N GLY A 130 25.58 -23.94 -8.97
CA GLY A 130 24.30 -23.49 -8.43
C GLY A 130 23.10 -23.82 -9.32
N CYS A 131 22.18 -24.62 -8.77
CA CYS A 131 20.95 -25.04 -9.43
C CYS A 131 19.68 -24.61 -8.66
N ASP A 132 19.75 -23.48 -7.93
CA ASP A 132 18.62 -22.99 -7.12
C ASP A 132 17.37 -22.69 -7.95
N TRP A 133 17.56 -22.24 -9.20
CA TRP A 133 16.52 -22.01 -10.19
C TRP A 133 15.68 -23.26 -10.50
N LEU A 134 16.29 -24.45 -10.53
CA LEU A 134 15.56 -25.72 -10.69
C LEU A 134 14.61 -25.95 -9.51
N TYR A 135 15.13 -25.81 -8.29
CA TYR A 135 14.33 -26.01 -7.08
C TYR A 135 13.20 -24.98 -6.95
N ARG A 136 13.42 -23.73 -7.37
CA ARG A 136 12.37 -22.71 -7.45
C ARG A 136 11.31 -23.08 -8.48
N GLY A 137 11.72 -23.54 -9.67
CA GLY A 137 10.80 -24.01 -10.72
C GLY A 137 9.96 -25.21 -10.29
N LEU A 138 10.51 -26.09 -9.45
CA LEU A 138 9.83 -27.26 -8.87
C LEU A 138 9.10 -26.97 -7.55
N GLU A 139 8.98 -25.71 -7.14
CA GLU A 139 8.38 -25.24 -5.88
C GLU A 139 8.98 -25.88 -4.60
N LYS A 140 10.26 -26.30 -4.62
CA LYS A 140 10.95 -26.91 -3.48
C LYS A 140 11.53 -25.88 -2.51
N PHE A 141 10.73 -24.87 -2.18
CA PHE A 141 11.11 -23.72 -1.35
C PHE A 141 11.60 -24.08 0.05
N ARG A 142 10.99 -25.09 0.69
CA ARG A 142 11.42 -25.58 2.02
C ARG A 142 12.83 -26.13 2.03
N PHE A 143 13.18 -26.88 0.99
CA PHE A 143 14.53 -27.43 0.84
C PHE A 143 15.55 -26.30 0.63
N LEU A 144 15.26 -25.38 -0.30
CA LEU A 144 16.14 -24.24 -0.58
C LEU A 144 16.42 -23.42 0.69
N ALA A 145 15.38 -23.15 1.48
CA ALA A 145 15.49 -22.42 2.72
C ALA A 145 16.29 -23.16 3.80
N ALA A 146 16.00 -24.46 4.01
CA ALA A 146 16.69 -25.25 5.02
C ALA A 146 18.20 -25.31 4.77
N VAL A 147 18.61 -25.54 3.52
CA VAL A 147 20.03 -25.60 3.15
C VAL A 147 20.68 -24.22 3.27
N THR A 148 20.01 -23.15 2.86
CA THR A 148 20.53 -21.78 2.98
C THR A 148 20.74 -21.38 4.44
N LEU A 149 19.77 -21.70 5.31
CA LEU A 149 19.86 -21.43 6.74
C LEU A 149 20.93 -22.29 7.42
N LEU A 150 21.07 -23.56 7.03
CA LEU A 150 22.12 -24.43 7.51
C LEU A 150 23.51 -23.86 7.19
N CYS A 151 23.76 -23.49 5.92
CA CYS A 151 25.03 -22.90 5.51
C CYS A 151 25.31 -21.58 6.25
N LYS A 152 24.31 -20.69 6.36
CA LYS A 152 24.45 -19.43 7.10
C LYS A 152 24.74 -19.64 8.59
N GLY A 153 24.10 -20.61 9.23
CA GLY A 153 24.34 -20.97 10.63
C GLY A 153 25.76 -21.48 10.86
N ILE A 154 26.19 -22.47 10.06
CA ILE A 154 27.56 -23.00 10.12
C ILE A 154 28.59 -21.89 9.89
N CYS A 155 28.38 -21.04 8.88
CA CYS A 155 29.29 -19.95 8.57
C CYS A 155 29.29 -18.86 9.65
N LEU A 156 28.15 -18.54 10.26
CA LEU A 156 28.10 -17.61 11.40
C LEU A 156 28.92 -18.17 12.56
N CYS A 157 28.74 -19.44 12.92
CA CYS A 157 29.56 -20.08 13.95
C CYS A 157 31.04 -20.05 13.60
N GLY A 158 31.39 -20.37 12.34
CA GLY A 158 32.77 -20.28 11.85
C GLY A 158 33.33 -18.86 11.96
N ILE A 159 32.57 -17.83 11.61
CA ILE A 159 33.00 -16.43 11.70
C ILE A 159 33.26 -16.07 13.17
N LEU A 160 32.36 -16.46 14.07
CA LEU A 160 32.52 -16.22 15.50
C LEU A 160 33.73 -16.95 16.09
N LEU A 161 34.15 -18.08 15.53
CA LEU A 161 35.28 -18.87 16.02
C LEU A 161 36.62 -18.38 15.46
N PHE A 162 36.69 -18.16 14.15
CA PHE A 162 37.94 -17.95 13.40
C PHE A 162 38.26 -16.49 13.06
N VAL A 163 37.30 -15.56 13.17
CA VAL A 163 37.53 -14.13 12.86
C VAL A 163 37.62 -13.36 14.17
N ARG A 164 38.84 -13.23 14.71
CA ARG A 164 39.09 -12.63 16.03
C ARG A 164 39.85 -11.30 15.96
N SER A 165 40.48 -11.01 14.83
CA SER A 165 41.32 -9.85 14.60
C SER A 165 41.12 -9.27 13.20
N ALA A 166 41.57 -8.03 12.99
CA ALA A 166 41.52 -7.38 11.68
C ALA A 166 42.37 -8.08 10.60
N SER A 167 43.34 -8.92 11.00
CA SER A 167 44.15 -9.74 10.08
C SER A 167 43.44 -10.99 9.56
N ASP A 168 42.33 -11.42 10.18
CA ASP A 168 41.62 -12.65 9.85
C ASP A 168 40.72 -12.51 8.59
N LEU A 169 41.25 -11.85 7.55
CA LEU A 169 40.54 -11.56 6.31
C LEU A 169 40.28 -12.82 5.48
N PHE A 170 41.22 -13.77 5.46
CA PHE A 170 41.09 -15.02 4.71
C PHE A 170 39.94 -15.91 5.20
N PRO A 171 39.87 -16.28 6.50
CA PRO A 171 38.74 -17.06 7.00
C PRO A 171 37.43 -16.29 6.85
N PHE A 172 37.41 -14.98 7.07
CA PHE A 172 36.21 -14.17 6.85
C PHE A 172 35.73 -14.21 5.39
N ALA A 173 36.62 -14.02 4.43
CA ALA A 173 36.28 -14.05 3.00
C ALA A 173 35.75 -15.44 2.58
N ALA A 174 36.43 -16.51 3.00
CA ALA A 174 36.02 -17.88 2.68
C ALA A 174 34.63 -18.22 3.26
N LEU A 175 34.41 -17.89 4.54
CA LEU A 175 33.14 -18.13 5.21
C LEU A 175 32.01 -17.23 4.66
N SER A 176 32.33 -16.03 4.19
CA SER A 176 31.36 -15.16 3.51
C SER A 176 30.86 -15.78 2.21
N ILE A 177 31.76 -16.31 1.38
CA ILE A 177 31.38 -17.00 0.13
C ILE A 177 30.59 -18.29 0.42
N LEU A 178 30.99 -19.07 1.41
CA LEU A 178 30.23 -20.26 1.83
C LEU A 178 28.84 -19.90 2.37
N SER A 179 28.72 -18.78 3.09
CA SER A 179 27.45 -18.27 3.62
C SER A 179 26.48 -17.84 2.52
N THR A 180 26.99 -17.25 1.43
CA THR A 180 26.15 -16.80 0.30
C THR A 180 25.87 -17.91 -0.70
N SER A 181 26.86 -18.77 -0.97
CA SER A 181 26.88 -19.64 -2.15
C SER A 181 27.13 -21.11 -1.84
N GLY A 182 27.48 -21.46 -0.60
CA GLY A 182 27.77 -22.84 -0.19
C GLY A 182 26.56 -23.78 -0.26
N SER A 183 25.35 -23.23 -0.20
CA SER A 183 24.12 -24.01 -0.38
C SER A 183 24.01 -24.65 -1.77
N SER A 184 24.71 -24.11 -2.77
CA SER A 184 24.79 -24.63 -4.14
C SER A 184 25.39 -26.03 -4.21
N LEU A 185 26.35 -26.37 -3.33
CA LEU A 185 26.95 -27.70 -3.30
C LEU A 185 25.90 -28.76 -2.93
N ILE A 186 25.19 -28.53 -1.82
CA ILE A 186 24.16 -29.46 -1.32
C ILE A 186 23.00 -29.59 -2.32
N GLN A 187 22.64 -28.49 -2.97
CA GLN A 187 21.66 -28.48 -4.05
C GLN A 187 22.13 -29.36 -5.21
N PHE A 188 23.36 -29.19 -5.68
CA PHE A 188 23.88 -29.98 -6.78
C PHE A 188 23.99 -31.47 -6.47
N PHE A 189 24.43 -31.86 -5.27
CA PHE A 189 24.44 -33.28 -4.88
C PHE A 189 23.05 -33.91 -4.88
N ARG A 190 22.00 -33.16 -4.55
CA ARG A 190 20.60 -33.64 -4.55
C ARG A 190 19.91 -33.56 -5.91
N LEU A 191 20.61 -33.09 -6.94
CA LEU A 191 20.06 -32.86 -8.28
C LEU A 191 19.53 -34.14 -8.94
N HIS A 192 20.23 -35.28 -8.75
CA HIS A 192 19.91 -36.60 -9.31
C HIS A 192 18.49 -37.10 -8.97
N ARG A 193 17.86 -36.55 -7.93
CA ARG A 193 16.48 -36.87 -7.55
C ARG A 193 15.46 -36.34 -8.55
N TYR A 194 15.81 -35.31 -9.33
CA TYR A 194 14.88 -34.59 -10.20
C TYR A 194 15.26 -34.63 -11.67
N VAL A 195 16.55 -34.73 -11.99
CA VAL A 195 17.05 -34.81 -13.36
C VAL A 195 18.00 -35.98 -13.52
N ASP A 196 18.06 -36.50 -14.74
CA ASP A 196 18.89 -37.63 -15.12
C ASP A 196 20.31 -37.17 -15.48
N PHE A 197 21.31 -37.88 -14.96
CA PHE A 197 22.74 -37.61 -15.14
C PHE A 197 23.41 -38.83 -15.80
N PRO A 198 24.43 -38.69 -16.68
CA PRO A 198 25.10 -37.46 -17.12
C PRO A 198 24.34 -36.67 -18.18
N PHE A 199 24.59 -35.37 -18.24
CA PHE A 199 24.02 -34.49 -19.27
C PHE A 199 24.85 -34.57 -20.54
N HIS A 200 24.19 -34.69 -21.70
CA HIS A 200 24.86 -34.58 -22.98
C HIS A 200 25.22 -33.11 -23.23
N PHE A 201 26.44 -32.83 -23.70
CA PHE A 201 26.85 -31.48 -24.04
C PHE A 201 26.08 -31.01 -25.28
N ARG A 202 25.05 -30.19 -25.05
CA ARG A 202 24.20 -29.58 -26.06
C ARG A 202 23.89 -28.16 -25.65
N ILE A 203 24.01 -27.23 -26.59
CA ILE A 203 23.65 -25.83 -26.42
C ILE A 203 22.57 -25.51 -27.42
N ASN A 204 21.42 -25.07 -26.92
CA ASN A 204 20.32 -24.63 -27.75
C ASN A 204 20.37 -23.09 -27.91
N PRO A 205 20.60 -22.57 -29.12
CA PRO A 205 20.73 -21.12 -29.34
C PRO A 205 19.46 -20.34 -28.98
N ALA A 206 18.29 -21.01 -28.93
CA ALA A 206 17.02 -20.39 -28.56
C ALA A 206 17.03 -19.78 -27.15
N HIS A 207 17.90 -20.25 -26.25
CA HIS A 207 18.00 -19.74 -24.88
C HIS A 207 18.72 -18.38 -24.78
N PHE A 208 19.61 -18.04 -25.72
CA PHE A 208 20.48 -16.86 -25.58
C PHE A 208 19.71 -15.54 -25.57
N ARG A 209 18.74 -15.36 -26.46
CA ARG A 209 17.97 -14.10 -26.55
C ARG A 209 17.17 -13.81 -25.27
N PRO A 210 16.42 -14.77 -24.70
CA PRO A 210 15.79 -14.59 -23.38
C PRO A 210 16.81 -14.33 -22.27
N ILE A 211 17.88 -15.12 -22.19
CA ILE A 211 18.95 -14.97 -21.19
C ILE A 211 19.51 -13.55 -21.23
N LEU A 212 19.89 -13.05 -22.42
CA LEU A 212 20.42 -11.70 -22.59
C LEU A 212 19.43 -10.61 -22.17
N THR A 213 18.13 -10.81 -22.41
CA THR A 213 17.09 -9.86 -21.99
C THR A 213 17.05 -9.75 -20.46
N PHE A 214 17.03 -10.88 -19.75
CA PHE A 214 17.06 -10.90 -18.28
C PHE A 214 18.42 -10.44 -17.72
N PHE A 215 19.51 -10.69 -18.44
CA PHE A 215 20.83 -10.17 -18.09
C PHE A 215 20.83 -8.65 -18.09
N MET A 216 20.32 -7.99 -19.14
CA MET A 216 20.32 -6.53 -19.21
C MET A 216 19.53 -5.89 -18.05
N MET A 217 18.41 -6.50 -17.65
CA MET A 217 17.65 -6.06 -16.48
C MET A 217 18.44 -6.26 -15.18
N THR A 218 19.01 -7.45 -14.98
CA THR A 218 19.79 -7.76 -13.76
C THR A 218 21.06 -6.90 -13.67
N CYS A 219 21.68 -6.63 -14.82
CA CYS A 219 22.87 -5.81 -14.94
C CYS A 219 22.57 -4.34 -14.59
N ALA A 220 21.50 -3.77 -15.16
CA ALA A 220 21.08 -2.41 -14.82
C ALA A 220 20.87 -2.26 -13.30
N VAL A 221 20.14 -3.18 -12.67
CA VAL A 221 19.90 -3.17 -11.22
C VAL A 221 21.20 -3.36 -10.41
N TYR A 222 22.11 -4.25 -10.84
CA TYR A 222 23.33 -4.50 -10.10
C TYR A 222 24.32 -3.34 -10.17
N VAL A 223 24.53 -2.79 -11.37
CA VAL A 223 25.35 -1.59 -11.59
C VAL A 223 24.78 -0.44 -10.76
N TYR A 224 23.46 -0.26 -10.77
CA TYR A 224 22.79 0.78 -10.01
C TYR A 224 23.01 0.68 -8.49
N ASN A 225 23.13 -0.54 -7.93
CA ASN A 225 23.21 -0.74 -6.47
C ASN A 225 24.63 -0.91 -5.90
N SER A 226 25.63 -1.20 -6.74
CA SER A 226 26.96 -1.63 -6.24
C SER A 226 28.16 -0.92 -6.90
N LEU A 227 27.92 -0.09 -7.93
CA LEU A 227 29.01 0.54 -8.70
C LEU A 227 29.75 1.60 -7.92
N ASP A 228 29.03 2.43 -7.18
CA ASP A 228 29.53 3.43 -6.25
C ASP A 228 30.57 2.86 -5.27
N LEU A 229 30.27 1.73 -4.62
CA LEU A 229 31.18 1.06 -3.68
C LEU A 229 32.48 0.60 -4.38
N THR A 230 32.34 0.09 -5.60
CA THR A 230 33.48 -0.41 -6.38
C THR A 230 34.36 0.73 -6.87
N MET A 231 33.74 1.81 -7.37
CA MET A 231 34.43 3.03 -7.77
C MET A 231 35.17 3.65 -6.59
N LEU A 232 34.56 3.69 -5.40
CA LEU A 232 35.19 4.20 -4.20
C LEU A 232 36.47 3.42 -3.84
N GLY A 233 36.44 2.08 -3.92
CA GLY A 233 37.65 1.27 -3.70
C GLY A 233 38.72 1.41 -4.79
N PHE A 234 38.35 1.81 -6.02
CA PHE A 234 39.32 2.13 -7.07
C PHE A 234 39.92 3.53 -6.93
N MET A 235 39.13 4.52 -6.52
CA MET A 235 39.46 5.94 -6.55
C MET A 235 39.98 6.49 -5.23
N ARG A 236 39.61 5.86 -4.11
CA ARG A 236 39.95 6.26 -2.73
C ARG A 236 40.63 5.11 -1.99
N ASN A 237 40.61 5.18 -0.66
CA ASN A 237 41.24 4.20 0.22
C ASN A 237 40.22 3.20 0.80
N GLU A 238 40.75 2.15 1.43
CA GLU A 238 39.96 1.08 2.04
C GLU A 238 39.13 1.61 3.23
N TYR A 239 39.66 2.55 4.01
CA TYR A 239 38.95 3.19 5.12
C TYR A 239 37.63 3.85 4.68
N GLU A 240 37.67 4.74 3.70
CA GLU A 240 36.49 5.41 3.12
C GLU A 240 35.49 4.40 2.56
N THR A 241 36.00 3.34 1.93
CA THR A 241 35.18 2.25 1.39
C THR A 241 34.44 1.50 2.50
N GLY A 242 35.09 1.28 3.64
CA GLY A 242 34.48 0.65 4.81
C GLY A 242 33.39 1.51 5.44
N LEU A 243 33.66 2.80 5.62
CA LEU A 243 32.69 3.77 6.11
C LEU A 243 31.46 3.84 5.21
N TYR A 244 31.66 3.93 3.89
CA TYR A 244 30.55 3.95 2.95
C TYR A 244 29.77 2.63 2.92
N SER A 245 30.46 1.49 3.00
CA SER A 245 29.82 0.16 2.96
C SER A 245 28.82 -0.04 4.10
N ILE A 246 29.13 0.40 5.32
CA ILE A 246 28.21 0.27 6.46
C ILE A 246 26.96 1.14 6.26
N ALA A 247 27.14 2.37 5.74
CA ALA A 247 26.07 3.31 5.45
C ALA A 247 25.15 2.77 4.33
N ALA A 248 25.73 2.27 3.24
CA ALA A 248 25.01 1.68 2.12
C ALA A 248 24.24 0.41 2.52
N LYS A 249 24.83 -0.47 3.33
CA LYS A 249 24.13 -1.65 3.88
C LYS A 249 22.96 -1.26 4.76
N GLY A 250 23.13 -0.26 5.63
CA GLY A 250 22.05 0.31 6.44
C GLY A 250 20.90 0.84 5.59
N LYS A 251 21.21 1.65 4.56
CA LYS A 251 20.23 2.14 3.56
C LYS A 251 19.47 0.99 2.90
N SER A 252 20.17 -0.02 2.42
CA SER A 252 19.56 -1.16 1.70
C SER A 252 18.60 -1.97 2.57
N VAL A 253 18.93 -2.18 3.86
CA VAL A 253 18.01 -2.83 4.81
C VAL A 253 16.72 -2.02 4.96
N LEU A 254 16.83 -0.71 5.16
CA LEU A 254 15.67 0.17 5.32
C LEU A 254 14.84 0.26 4.04
N ALA A 255 15.47 0.37 2.87
CA ALA A 255 14.82 0.39 1.57
C ALA A 255 14.04 -0.90 1.29
N SER A 256 14.55 -2.05 1.75
CA SER A 256 13.88 -3.34 1.56
C SER A 256 12.48 -3.42 2.19
N THR A 257 12.21 -2.62 3.24
CA THR A 257 10.90 -2.57 3.88
C THR A 257 9.82 -1.99 2.95
N GLY A 258 10.17 -1.02 2.09
CA GLY A 258 9.29 -0.52 1.03
C GLY A 258 9.14 -1.54 -0.10
N GLY A 259 10.23 -2.27 -0.39
CA GLY A 259 10.25 -3.40 -1.32
C GLY A 259 9.21 -4.48 -1.02
N LEU A 260 8.97 -4.76 0.25
CA LEU A 260 7.98 -5.76 0.69
C LEU A 260 6.56 -5.39 0.26
N VAL A 261 6.19 -4.11 0.33
CA VAL A 261 4.84 -3.66 0.02
C VAL A 261 4.52 -3.89 -1.45
N TRP A 262 5.37 -3.42 -2.37
CA TRP A 262 5.08 -3.60 -3.81
C TRP A 262 5.08 -5.08 -4.21
N SER A 263 6.02 -5.87 -3.69
CA SER A 263 6.12 -7.30 -4.04
C SER A 263 4.90 -8.10 -3.58
N SER A 264 4.28 -7.71 -2.46
CA SER A 264 3.01 -8.28 -1.98
C SER A 264 1.78 -7.73 -2.74
N ALA A 265 1.87 -6.50 -3.22
CA ALA A 265 0.79 -5.83 -3.96
C ALA A 265 0.73 -6.25 -5.44
N LEU A 266 1.84 -6.71 -6.01
CA LEU A 266 1.98 -7.07 -7.43
C LEU A 266 0.87 -8.02 -7.94
N PRO A 267 0.53 -9.14 -7.26
CA PRO A 267 -0.52 -10.04 -7.74
C PRO A 267 -1.90 -9.37 -7.78
N ILE A 268 -2.18 -8.50 -6.82
CA ILE A 268 -3.46 -7.78 -6.72
C ILE A 268 -3.56 -6.79 -7.90
N THR A 269 -2.52 -6.01 -8.14
CA THR A 269 -2.50 -5.03 -9.23
C THR A 269 -2.45 -5.66 -10.61
N ALA A 270 -1.76 -6.79 -10.77
CA ALA A 270 -1.81 -7.57 -12.01
C ALA A 270 -3.23 -8.08 -12.30
N ASN A 271 -3.96 -8.55 -11.29
CA ASN A 271 -5.34 -8.99 -11.45
C ASN A 271 -6.30 -7.84 -11.78
N LEU A 272 -6.22 -6.72 -11.06
CA LEU A 272 -7.02 -5.52 -11.35
C LEU A 272 -6.75 -4.98 -12.76
N TRP A 273 -5.49 -5.00 -13.20
CA TRP A 273 -5.11 -4.59 -14.55
C TRP A 273 -5.69 -5.52 -15.62
N LYS A 274 -5.60 -6.83 -15.39
CA LYS A 274 -6.12 -7.86 -16.30
C LYS A 274 -7.65 -7.81 -16.44
N ASN A 275 -8.35 -7.54 -15.34
CA ASN A 275 -9.81 -7.45 -15.32
C ASN A 275 -10.38 -6.13 -15.88
N GLY A 276 -9.53 -5.21 -16.31
CA GLY A 276 -9.96 -3.90 -16.80
C GLY A 276 -10.45 -2.93 -15.72
N GLU A 277 -10.26 -3.26 -14.43
CA GLU A 277 -10.70 -2.44 -13.27
C GLU A 277 -9.77 -1.24 -13.03
N ARG A 278 -9.63 -0.35 -14.03
CA ARG A 278 -8.66 0.75 -14.05
C ARG A 278 -8.77 1.72 -12.86
N ASP A 279 -9.98 2.11 -12.47
CA ASP A 279 -10.18 3.03 -11.34
C ASP A 279 -9.76 2.42 -9.99
N ARG A 280 -10.06 1.13 -9.79
CA ARG A 280 -9.67 0.41 -8.59
C ARG A 280 -8.17 0.18 -8.56
N PHE A 281 -7.56 -0.12 -9.70
CA PHE A 281 -6.12 -0.21 -9.88
C PHE A 281 -5.44 1.12 -9.50
N GLU A 282 -5.88 2.25 -10.06
CA GLU A 282 -5.33 3.58 -9.75
C GLU A 282 -5.49 3.93 -8.27
N SER A 283 -6.70 3.74 -7.74
CA SER A 283 -7.03 4.03 -6.34
C SER A 283 -6.16 3.20 -5.39
N PHE A 284 -5.94 1.92 -5.70
CA PHE A 284 -5.10 1.04 -4.91
C PHE A 284 -3.62 1.44 -4.99
N ALA A 285 -3.09 1.65 -6.20
CA ALA A 285 -1.71 2.11 -6.41
C ALA A 285 -1.44 3.46 -5.74
N ALA A 286 -2.39 4.40 -5.78
CA ALA A 286 -2.24 5.70 -5.10
C ALA A 286 -2.23 5.55 -3.57
N LYS A 287 -3.05 4.65 -3.00
CA LYS A 287 -3.06 4.37 -1.56
C LYS A 287 -1.76 3.73 -1.10
N THR A 288 -1.25 2.73 -1.84
CA THR A 288 0.03 2.07 -1.51
C THR A 288 1.19 3.04 -1.70
N LEU A 289 1.17 3.89 -2.73
CA LEU A 289 2.18 4.94 -2.93
C LEU A 289 2.23 5.91 -1.74
N ILE A 290 1.09 6.43 -1.28
CA ILE A 290 1.03 7.30 -0.08
C ILE A 290 1.57 6.55 1.13
N PHE A 291 1.07 5.34 1.37
CA PHE A 291 1.45 4.54 2.52
C PHE A 291 2.97 4.32 2.56
N VAL A 292 3.57 3.85 1.46
CA VAL A 292 5.01 3.59 1.37
C VAL A 292 5.81 4.87 1.48
N THR A 293 5.40 5.94 0.79
CA THR A 293 6.14 7.21 0.82
C THR A 293 6.12 7.83 2.22
N VAL A 294 4.96 7.85 2.90
CA VAL A 294 4.85 8.35 4.27
C VAL A 294 5.64 7.48 5.25
N PHE A 295 5.52 6.15 5.12
CA PHE A 295 6.23 5.21 5.98
C PHE A 295 7.76 5.32 5.81
N GLN A 296 8.26 5.35 4.57
CA GLN A 296 9.68 5.52 4.26
C GLN A 296 10.19 6.89 4.71
N THR A 297 9.39 7.96 4.56
CA THR A 297 9.76 9.29 5.05
C THR A 297 9.88 9.30 6.58
N ALA A 298 8.93 8.69 7.28
CA ALA A 298 8.95 8.60 8.74
C ALA A 298 10.18 7.81 9.24
N ILE A 299 10.48 6.67 8.60
CA ILE A 299 11.68 5.88 8.91
C ILE A 299 12.96 6.66 8.58
N ALA A 300 13.02 7.31 7.41
CA ALA A 300 14.18 8.11 7.02
C ALA A 300 14.47 9.20 8.05
N PHE A 301 13.44 9.95 8.48
CA PHE A 301 13.60 11.01 9.47
C PHE A 301 14.01 10.49 10.85
N LEU A 302 13.38 9.39 11.31
CA LEU A 302 13.74 8.74 12.57
C LEU A 302 15.20 8.26 12.54
N CYS A 303 15.60 7.54 11.49
CA CYS A 303 16.97 7.05 11.33
C CYS A 303 17.97 8.18 11.09
N PHE A 304 17.56 9.29 10.50
CA PHE A 304 18.42 10.46 10.28
C PHE A 304 18.79 11.13 11.61
N ALA A 305 17.80 11.29 12.49
CA ALA A 305 17.99 11.80 13.85
C ALA A 305 18.85 10.83 14.69
N LEU A 306 18.56 9.53 14.58
CA LEU A 306 19.27 8.48 15.32
C LEU A 306 20.56 8.00 14.64
N ALA A 307 21.00 8.63 13.54
CA ALA A 307 22.10 8.14 12.71
C ALA A 307 23.39 7.85 13.50
N PRO A 308 23.87 8.72 14.42
CA PRO A 308 25.06 8.43 15.24
C PRO A 308 24.90 7.17 16.09
N TYR A 309 23.74 6.98 16.73
CA TYR A 309 23.46 5.83 17.57
C TYR A 309 23.33 4.54 16.76
N ILE A 310 22.71 4.61 15.58
CA ILE A 310 22.59 3.46 14.67
C ILE A 310 23.96 3.02 14.20
N ILE A 311 24.80 3.95 13.75
CA ILE A 311 26.15 3.63 13.28
C ILE A 311 27.03 3.10 14.42
N LEU A 312 26.94 3.70 15.61
CA LEU A 312 27.63 3.21 16.80
C LEU A 312 27.17 1.80 17.18
N LEU A 313 25.87 1.53 17.15
CA LEU A 313 25.33 0.20 17.42
C LEU A 313 25.84 -0.82 16.41
N VAL A 314 25.87 -0.47 15.12
CA VAL A 314 26.22 -1.42 14.06
C VAL A 314 27.71 -1.65 13.97
N GLY A 315 28.52 -0.58 13.82
CA GLY A 315 29.95 -0.66 13.55
C GLY A 315 30.87 -0.39 14.74
N GLY A 316 30.37 0.28 15.79
CA GLY A 316 31.20 0.81 16.87
C GLY A 316 31.74 2.22 16.58
N GLU A 317 32.58 2.73 17.48
CA GLU A 317 33.05 4.13 17.45
C GLU A 317 33.85 4.48 16.19
N SER A 318 34.64 3.53 15.68
CA SER A 318 35.48 3.71 14.49
C SER A 318 34.68 4.01 13.21
N TYR A 319 33.38 3.72 13.20
CA TYR A 319 32.49 4.00 12.07
C TYR A 319 31.70 5.30 12.21
N LEU A 320 31.80 6.04 13.32
CA LEU A 320 31.11 7.33 13.47
C LEU A 320 31.35 8.32 12.31
N PRO A 321 32.52 8.35 11.66
CA PRO A 321 32.73 9.18 10.47
C PRO A 321 31.83 8.81 9.26
N ALA A 322 31.16 7.66 9.26
CA ALA A 322 30.17 7.27 8.24
C ALA A 322 28.82 7.99 8.37
N VAL A 323 28.55 8.66 9.50
CA VAL A 323 27.26 9.31 9.79
C VAL A 323 26.80 10.30 8.71
N PRO A 324 27.65 11.19 8.15
CA PRO A 324 27.23 12.10 7.09
C PRO A 324 26.76 11.37 5.83
N ALA A 325 27.53 10.38 5.37
CA ALA A 325 27.16 9.57 4.21
C ALA A 325 25.86 8.80 4.46
N PHE A 326 25.69 8.22 5.66
CA PHE A 326 24.46 7.52 6.04
C PHE A 326 23.24 8.45 6.05
N ARG A 327 23.35 9.65 6.64
CA ARG A 327 22.28 10.65 6.64
C ARG A 327 21.83 11.04 5.24
N ILE A 328 22.76 11.25 4.33
CA ILE A 328 22.46 11.58 2.93
C ILE A 328 21.77 10.38 2.25
N LEU A 329 22.32 9.18 2.40
CA LEU A 329 21.72 7.96 1.84
C LEU A 329 20.29 7.71 2.34
N LEU A 330 19.96 8.07 3.59
CA LEU A 330 18.58 7.95 4.11
C LEU A 330 17.56 8.80 3.33
N LEU A 331 17.98 9.90 2.71
CA LEU A 331 17.10 10.73 1.86
C LEU A 331 16.66 9.98 0.60
N SER A 332 17.44 8.99 0.13
CA SER A 332 17.07 8.15 -1.01
C SER A 332 15.89 7.21 -0.74
N LEU A 333 15.55 6.95 0.53
CA LEU A 333 14.44 6.06 0.89
C LEU A 333 13.09 6.53 0.34
N ILE A 334 12.91 7.85 0.22
CA ILE A 334 11.69 8.47 -0.31
C ILE A 334 11.52 8.17 -1.81
N PRO A 335 12.46 8.55 -2.70
CA PRO A 335 12.35 8.21 -4.11
C PRO A 335 12.36 6.71 -4.36
N ILE A 336 13.12 5.90 -3.61
CA ILE A 336 13.11 4.43 -3.72
C ILE A 336 11.72 3.86 -3.41
N GLY A 337 11.12 4.28 -2.31
CA GLY A 337 9.78 3.83 -1.93
C GLY A 337 8.76 4.15 -3.01
N ALA A 338 8.84 5.36 -3.58
CA ALA A 338 7.94 5.80 -4.63
C ALA A 338 8.20 5.09 -5.98
N SER A 339 9.46 4.99 -6.42
CA SER A 339 9.84 4.34 -7.68
C SER A 339 9.53 2.85 -7.67
N ASN A 340 9.67 2.16 -6.53
CA ASN A 340 9.28 0.76 -6.38
C ASN A 340 7.78 0.54 -6.60
N ILE A 341 6.93 1.47 -6.16
CA ILE A 341 5.48 1.38 -6.38
C ILE A 341 5.14 1.75 -7.83
N LEU A 342 5.67 2.86 -8.35
CA LEU A 342 5.39 3.29 -9.72
C LEU A 342 5.93 2.29 -10.76
N GLY A 343 7.15 1.79 -10.57
CA GLY A 343 7.75 0.76 -11.40
C GLY A 343 7.10 -0.60 -11.20
N GLY A 344 7.24 -1.14 -9.98
CA GLY A 344 6.86 -2.51 -9.67
C GLY A 344 5.36 -2.78 -9.64
N GLN A 345 4.55 -1.83 -9.14
CA GLN A 345 3.11 -2.01 -8.97
C GLN A 345 2.28 -1.40 -10.12
N VAL A 346 2.83 -0.44 -10.87
CA VAL A 346 2.12 0.20 -11.99
C VAL A 346 2.66 -0.21 -13.35
N LEU A 347 3.94 0.07 -13.65
CA LEU A 347 4.52 -0.21 -14.97
C LEU A 347 4.61 -1.71 -15.29
N ILE A 348 5.02 -2.55 -14.35
CA ILE A 348 5.14 -4.00 -14.59
C ILE A 348 3.78 -4.66 -14.89
N PRO A 349 2.72 -4.52 -14.06
CA PRO A 349 1.39 -5.02 -14.40
C PRO A 349 0.84 -4.50 -15.73
N ALA A 350 1.22 -3.29 -16.12
CA ALA A 350 0.81 -2.68 -17.38
C ALA A 350 1.59 -3.18 -18.61
N GLY A 351 2.55 -4.10 -18.46
CA GLY A 351 3.40 -4.58 -19.55
C GLY A 351 4.40 -3.53 -20.05
N LYS A 352 4.81 -2.61 -19.17
CA LYS A 352 5.74 -1.50 -19.45
C LYS A 352 7.06 -1.65 -18.70
N GLU A 353 7.52 -2.87 -18.44
CA GLU A 353 8.80 -3.17 -17.78
C GLU A 353 10.01 -2.55 -18.50
N HIS A 354 9.93 -2.38 -19.82
CA HIS A 354 10.97 -1.68 -20.60
C HIS A 354 11.11 -0.20 -20.23
N ARG A 355 10.03 0.46 -19.78
CA ARG A 355 10.07 1.85 -19.27
C ARG A 355 10.75 1.94 -17.92
N LEU A 356 10.50 0.97 -17.06
CA LEU A 356 11.20 0.86 -15.78
C LEU A 356 12.70 0.66 -16.02
N LEU A 357 13.07 -0.24 -16.94
CA LEU A 357 14.46 -0.46 -17.33
C LEU A 357 15.12 0.83 -17.88
N GLN A 358 14.41 1.59 -18.73
CA GLN A 358 14.90 2.89 -19.22
C GLN A 358 15.19 3.87 -18.07
N ALA A 359 14.32 3.92 -17.06
CA ALA A 359 14.52 4.77 -15.89
C ALA A 359 15.74 4.33 -15.07
N GLU A 360 15.89 3.03 -14.81
CA GLU A 360 17.03 2.46 -14.08
C GLU A 360 18.35 2.68 -14.81
N ILE A 361 18.40 2.50 -16.13
CA ILE A 361 19.58 2.77 -16.95
C ILE A 361 19.96 4.26 -16.87
N ALA A 362 18.99 5.18 -16.98
CA ALA A 362 19.25 6.60 -16.85
C ALA A 362 19.84 6.96 -15.47
N GLY A 363 19.28 6.37 -14.41
CA GLY A 363 19.81 6.50 -13.04
C GLY A 363 21.24 5.94 -12.91
N ALA A 364 21.51 4.76 -13.47
CA ALA A 364 22.84 4.13 -13.41
C ALA A 364 23.90 4.92 -14.20
N VAL A 365 23.57 5.40 -15.39
CA VAL A 365 24.46 6.24 -16.21
C VAL A 365 24.77 7.55 -15.50
N PHE A 366 23.76 8.21 -14.93
CA PHE A 366 23.97 9.41 -14.12
C PHE A 366 24.84 9.11 -12.89
N ASN A 367 24.52 8.05 -12.14
CA ASN A 367 25.26 7.67 -10.94
C ASN A 367 26.75 7.44 -11.27
N PHE A 368 27.05 6.69 -12.33
CA PHE A 368 28.41 6.46 -12.80
C PHE A 368 29.12 7.77 -13.19
N ALA A 369 28.50 8.59 -14.06
CA ALA A 369 29.10 9.83 -14.54
C ALA A 369 29.35 10.84 -13.40
N ALA A 370 28.37 10.99 -12.50
CA ALA A 370 28.49 11.87 -11.36
C ALA A 370 29.50 11.34 -10.34
N ASN A 371 29.61 10.02 -10.15
CA ASN A 371 30.61 9.41 -9.27
C ASN A 371 32.04 9.66 -9.73
N LEU A 372 32.30 9.67 -11.05
CA LEU A 372 33.62 10.02 -11.59
C LEU A 372 34.09 11.43 -11.16
N LEU A 373 33.15 12.35 -10.95
CA LEU A 373 33.42 13.72 -10.52
C LEU A 373 33.39 13.87 -8.98
N LEU A 374 32.34 13.37 -8.32
CA LEU A 374 32.08 13.65 -6.90
C LEU A 374 32.90 12.76 -5.96
N ILE A 375 33.22 11.51 -6.32
CA ILE A 375 34.03 10.63 -5.45
C ILE A 375 35.45 11.21 -5.24
N PRO A 376 36.16 11.69 -6.28
CA PRO A 376 37.45 12.36 -6.12
C PRO A 376 37.43 13.68 -5.36
N LEU A 377 36.26 14.27 -5.10
CA LEU A 377 36.12 15.52 -4.35
C LEU A 377 35.61 15.30 -2.91
N LEU A 378 34.64 14.40 -2.74
CA LEU A 378 33.86 14.23 -1.51
C LEU A 378 33.87 12.79 -0.95
N SER A 379 34.63 11.87 -1.57
CA SER A 379 34.77 10.47 -1.13
C SER A 379 33.39 9.78 -0.93
N GLY A 380 33.16 9.11 0.21
CA GLY A 380 31.88 8.42 0.47
C GLY A 380 30.66 9.35 0.52
N VAL A 381 30.83 10.61 0.88
CA VAL A 381 29.75 11.62 0.84
C VAL A 381 29.35 11.92 -0.60
N GLY A 382 30.33 11.98 -1.52
CA GLY A 382 30.09 12.14 -2.95
C GLY A 382 29.23 11.00 -3.50
N ALA A 383 29.61 9.75 -3.21
CA ALA A 383 28.83 8.56 -3.59
C ALA A 383 27.40 8.54 -3.00
N ALA A 384 27.22 9.06 -1.79
CA ALA A 384 25.88 9.18 -1.19
C ALA A 384 25.00 10.19 -1.94
N ILE A 385 25.54 11.37 -2.29
CA ILE A 385 24.81 12.43 -3.01
C ILE A 385 24.40 11.94 -4.41
N THR A 386 25.32 11.35 -5.16
CA THR A 386 25.04 10.84 -6.51
C THR A 386 23.96 9.75 -6.48
N THR A 387 23.95 8.90 -5.46
CA THR A 387 22.93 7.88 -5.26
C THR A 387 21.55 8.49 -5.02
N VAL A 388 21.44 9.50 -4.14
CA VAL A 388 20.16 10.19 -3.90
C VAL A 388 19.62 10.82 -5.19
N ILE A 389 20.48 11.51 -5.95
CA ILE A 389 20.06 12.16 -7.20
C ILE A 389 19.66 11.12 -8.25
N ALA A 390 20.39 10.02 -8.38
CA ALA A 390 20.03 8.93 -9.29
C ALA A 390 18.64 8.36 -8.97
N GLU A 391 18.31 8.17 -7.69
CA GLU A 391 17.00 7.67 -7.25
C GLU A 391 15.89 8.68 -7.56
N VAL A 392 16.15 9.98 -7.42
CA VAL A 392 15.23 11.04 -7.82
C VAL A 392 14.98 11.02 -9.34
N ILE A 393 16.02 10.83 -10.15
CA ILE A 393 15.89 10.70 -11.61
C ILE A 393 14.98 9.52 -11.97
N VAL A 394 15.23 8.34 -11.39
CA VAL A 394 14.40 7.14 -11.61
C VAL A 394 12.94 7.43 -11.23
N TRP A 395 12.71 8.06 -10.08
CA TRP A 395 11.37 8.41 -9.61
C TRP A 395 10.65 9.36 -10.59
N ILE A 396 11.31 10.42 -11.06
CA ILE A 396 10.75 11.39 -12.01
C ILE A 396 10.43 10.72 -13.35
N LEU A 397 11.34 9.88 -13.87
CA LEU A 397 11.13 9.15 -15.12
C LEU A 397 9.96 8.17 -15.03
N CYS A 398 9.80 7.47 -13.90
CA CYS A 398 8.64 6.64 -13.65
C CYS A 398 7.33 7.44 -13.69
N ILE A 399 7.28 8.62 -13.05
CA ILE A 399 6.10 9.52 -13.13
C ILE A 399 5.84 9.94 -14.58
N TYR A 400 6.88 10.34 -15.30
CA TYR A 400 6.79 10.77 -16.70
C TYR A 400 6.22 9.66 -17.58
N PHE A 401 6.77 8.44 -17.50
CA PHE A 401 6.32 7.31 -18.31
C PHE A 401 4.89 6.89 -17.98
N ILE A 402 4.49 6.92 -16.71
CA ILE A 402 3.11 6.61 -16.32
C ILE A 402 2.13 7.65 -16.89
N ARG A 403 2.47 8.94 -16.83
CA ARG A 403 1.63 9.99 -17.43
C ARG A 403 1.53 9.84 -18.94
N LYS A 404 2.68 9.60 -19.59
CA LYS A 404 2.77 9.49 -21.05
C LYS A 404 2.07 8.25 -21.60
N ASP A 405 2.34 7.08 -21.01
CA ASP A 405 1.94 5.80 -21.58
C ASP A 405 0.61 5.28 -21.02
N LEU A 406 0.22 5.70 -19.81
CA LEU A 406 -0.98 5.22 -19.13
C LEU A 406 -2.04 6.31 -18.89
N ALA A 407 -1.74 7.58 -19.20
CA ALA A 407 -2.60 8.74 -18.94
C ALA A 407 -3.04 8.90 -17.47
N MET A 408 -2.27 8.31 -16.53
CA MET A 408 -2.59 8.34 -15.09
C MET A 408 -1.87 9.50 -14.39
N ASN A 409 -2.60 10.28 -13.60
CA ASN A 409 -2.07 11.43 -12.88
C ASN A 409 -1.98 11.19 -11.37
N PHE A 410 -0.91 10.50 -10.95
CA PHE A 410 -0.64 10.32 -9.53
C PHE A 410 -0.39 11.65 -8.81
N GLY A 411 0.43 12.56 -9.35
CA GLY A 411 0.84 13.81 -8.66
C GLY A 411 -0.29 14.74 -8.18
N ALA A 412 -1.26 15.07 -9.05
CA ALA A 412 -2.35 16.00 -8.70
C ALA A 412 -3.43 15.34 -7.82
N ASN A 413 -3.77 14.08 -8.10
CA ASN A 413 -4.78 13.34 -7.35
C ASN A 413 -4.28 12.93 -5.95
N LEU A 414 -2.97 12.67 -5.76
CA LEU A 414 -2.39 12.28 -4.47
C LEU A 414 -2.50 13.41 -3.45
N ILE A 415 -2.06 14.61 -3.82
CA ILE A 415 -2.06 15.79 -2.94
C ILE A 415 -3.50 16.18 -2.63
N HIS A 416 -4.37 16.20 -3.64
CA HIS A 416 -5.77 16.57 -3.45
C HIS A 416 -6.54 15.56 -2.57
N ARG A 417 -6.29 14.25 -2.71
CA ARG A 417 -6.93 13.21 -1.88
C ARG A 417 -6.32 13.13 -0.47
N ALA A 418 -5.00 13.24 -0.32
CA ALA A 418 -4.32 13.26 0.97
C ALA A 418 -4.67 14.52 1.79
N ALA A 419 -4.63 15.70 1.16
CA ALA A 419 -5.08 16.95 1.77
C ALA A 419 -6.57 16.86 2.15
N GLY A 420 -7.41 16.27 1.30
CA GLY A 420 -8.82 16.01 1.62
C GLY A 420 -9.00 15.14 2.88
N ARG A 421 -8.16 14.12 3.08
CA ARG A 421 -8.23 13.20 4.22
C ARG A 421 -7.69 13.82 5.52
N VAL A 422 -6.55 14.52 5.44
CA VAL A 422 -6.00 15.30 6.56
C VAL A 422 -6.99 16.39 6.99
N ARG A 423 -7.59 17.10 6.01
CA ARG A 423 -8.63 18.09 6.26
C ARG A 423 -9.86 17.48 6.94
N ARG A 424 -10.27 16.25 6.61
CA ARG A 424 -11.37 15.55 7.32
C ARG A 424 -11.04 15.17 8.76
N ILE A 425 -9.78 14.96 9.12
CA ILE A 425 -9.38 14.54 10.48
C ILE A 425 -9.08 15.75 11.37
N VAL A 426 -8.35 16.74 10.85
CA VAL A 426 -7.87 17.90 11.62
C VAL A 426 -8.97 18.94 11.80
N ARG A 427 -9.76 19.20 10.76
CA ARG A 427 -10.78 20.27 10.78
C ARG A 427 -11.85 20.07 11.86
N PRO A 428 -12.41 18.86 12.10
CA PRO A 428 -13.39 18.66 13.17
C PRO A 428 -12.82 18.84 14.58
N ARG A 429 -11.51 18.59 14.78
CA ARG A 429 -10.83 18.79 16.07
C ARG A 429 -10.56 20.27 16.33
N LEU A 430 -10.05 20.97 15.31
CA LEU A 430 -9.80 22.41 15.39
C LEU A 430 -11.10 23.20 15.57
N ALA A 431 -12.15 22.88 14.80
CA ALA A 431 -13.45 23.53 14.92
C ALA A 431 -14.09 23.34 16.31
N ARG A 432 -13.97 22.14 16.91
CA ARG A 432 -14.40 21.89 18.28
C ARG A 432 -13.58 22.69 19.30
N GLY A 433 -12.27 22.83 19.09
CA GLY A 433 -11.41 23.69 19.93
C GLY A 433 -11.81 25.16 19.89
N ILE A 434 -11.99 25.72 18.68
CA ILE A 434 -12.41 27.11 18.47
C ILE A 434 -13.81 27.34 19.05
N SER A 435 -14.74 26.41 18.86
CA SER A 435 -16.10 26.51 19.42
C SER A 435 -16.13 26.58 20.95
N ARG A 436 -15.17 25.95 21.65
CA ARG A 436 -15.09 26.04 23.12
C ARG A 436 -14.63 27.43 23.57
N LEU A 437 -13.76 28.07 22.80
CA LEU A 437 -13.21 29.39 23.11
C LEU A 437 -14.18 30.53 22.74
N LEU A 438 -14.90 30.41 21.64
CA LEU A 438 -15.70 31.50 21.05
C LEU A 438 -17.22 31.26 21.09
N LYS A 439 -17.70 30.47 22.07
CA LYS A 439 -19.09 29.99 22.12
C LYS A 439 -20.15 31.08 21.95
N ASN A 440 -19.92 32.25 22.56
CA ASN A 440 -20.87 33.38 22.54
C ASN A 440 -20.65 34.36 21.37
N ALA A 441 -19.57 34.21 20.60
CA ALA A 441 -19.21 35.10 19.49
C ALA A 441 -19.54 34.51 18.10
N LEU A 442 -19.97 33.25 18.04
CA LEU A 442 -20.24 32.55 16.79
C LEU A 442 -21.76 32.46 16.53
N PRO A 443 -22.24 32.89 15.34
CA PRO A 443 -23.67 33.08 15.08
C PRO A 443 -24.48 31.80 14.84
N TYR A 444 -23.82 30.67 14.60
CA TYR A 444 -24.48 29.40 14.28
C TYR A 444 -24.14 28.30 15.28
N TYR A 445 -25.07 27.38 15.52
CA TYR A 445 -24.90 26.24 16.42
C TYR A 445 -25.46 24.96 15.78
N CYS A 446 -24.71 23.86 15.90
CA CYS A 446 -25.12 22.55 15.44
C CYS A 446 -25.45 21.63 16.64
N PRO A 447 -26.71 21.23 16.86
CA PRO A 447 -27.09 20.40 18.01
C PRO A 447 -26.53 18.97 17.92
N CYS A 448 -26.37 18.42 16.72
CA CYS A 448 -25.87 17.06 16.52
C CYS A 448 -24.46 16.85 17.10
N CYS A 449 -23.57 17.84 16.94
CA CYS A 449 -22.18 17.76 17.41
C CYS A 449 -21.84 18.78 18.51
N ASP A 450 -22.82 19.57 18.95
CA ASP A 450 -22.67 20.60 19.99
C ASP A 450 -21.49 21.52 19.72
N THR A 451 -21.48 22.09 18.52
CA THR A 451 -20.40 22.96 18.04
C THR A 451 -21.00 24.26 17.49
N HIS A 452 -20.46 25.38 17.94
CA HIS A 452 -20.72 26.71 17.41
C HIS A 452 -19.83 27.01 16.20
N LEU A 453 -20.37 27.69 15.19
CA LEU A 453 -19.79 27.80 13.84
C LEU A 453 -19.91 29.23 13.30
N ILE A 454 -18.97 29.59 12.42
CA ILE A 454 -19.02 30.86 11.66
C ILE A 454 -20.07 30.79 10.55
N ARG A 455 -20.25 29.62 9.91
CA ARG A 455 -21.29 29.33 8.90
C ARG A 455 -21.42 27.83 8.67
N PHE A 456 -22.57 27.40 8.15
CA PHE A 456 -22.72 26.10 7.49
C PHE A 456 -22.13 26.13 6.06
N ILE A 457 -21.83 24.97 5.48
CA ILE A 457 -21.24 24.86 4.12
C ILE A 457 -22.31 24.38 3.15
N ASP A 458 -22.47 25.09 2.04
CA ASP A 458 -23.28 24.66 0.91
C ASP A 458 -22.53 23.62 0.05
N ILE A 459 -23.19 22.50 -0.25
CA ILE A 459 -22.69 21.42 -1.12
C ILE A 459 -23.12 21.52 -2.57
N GLY A 460 -24.05 22.42 -2.91
CA GLY A 460 -24.53 22.71 -4.26
C GLY A 460 -25.00 21.49 -5.03
N PHE A 461 -26.18 20.92 -4.67
CA PHE A 461 -26.77 19.81 -5.44
C PHE A 461 -27.05 20.18 -6.90
N ASP A 462 -27.35 21.46 -7.15
CA ASP A 462 -27.47 22.08 -8.48
C ASP A 462 -26.19 21.94 -9.34
N ARG A 463 -25.02 21.76 -8.71
CA ARG A 463 -23.72 21.58 -9.38
C ARG A 463 -23.39 20.12 -9.69
N LYS A 464 -24.33 19.19 -9.48
CA LYS A 464 -24.16 17.74 -9.71
C LYS A 464 -25.32 17.16 -10.52
N PRO A 465 -25.48 17.56 -11.79
CA PRO A 465 -26.59 17.14 -12.64
C PRO A 465 -26.61 15.63 -12.94
N THR A 466 -25.49 14.93 -12.75
CA THR A 466 -25.39 13.48 -12.93
C THR A 466 -25.97 12.67 -11.77
N LEU A 467 -26.35 13.32 -10.67
CA LEU A 467 -26.88 12.67 -9.46
C LEU A 467 -28.24 13.25 -9.04
N TYR A 468 -28.44 14.55 -9.27
CA TYR A 468 -29.62 15.30 -8.83
C TYR A 468 -30.21 16.09 -9.98
N ASN A 469 -31.53 16.29 -9.95
CA ASN A 469 -32.22 17.16 -10.89
C ASN A 469 -32.03 18.63 -10.48
N PRO A 470 -31.25 19.44 -11.21
CA PRO A 470 -30.97 20.81 -10.80
C PRO A 470 -32.25 21.67 -10.69
N ALA A 471 -33.26 21.41 -11.51
CA ALA A 471 -34.52 22.16 -11.49
C ALA A 471 -35.36 21.88 -10.23
N ARG A 472 -35.28 20.67 -9.66
CA ARG A 472 -35.94 20.32 -8.39
C ARG A 472 -35.19 20.86 -7.17
N TYR A 473 -33.85 20.93 -7.24
CA TYR A 473 -32.98 21.31 -6.11
C TYR A 473 -32.50 22.78 -6.14
N HIS A 474 -32.99 23.60 -7.08
CA HIS A 474 -32.59 25.01 -7.22
C HIS A 474 -33.19 25.91 -6.12
N GLY A 475 -32.39 26.82 -5.57
CA GLY A 475 -32.84 27.82 -4.60
C GLY A 475 -33.19 27.26 -3.21
N ILE A 476 -32.72 26.06 -2.89
CA ILE A 476 -32.98 25.38 -1.63
C ILE A 476 -31.82 25.62 -0.64
N ASP A 477 -32.06 26.36 0.45
CA ASP A 477 -31.10 26.60 1.55
C ASP A 477 -30.77 25.33 2.36
N GLN A 478 -31.33 24.19 1.99
CA GLN A 478 -31.19 22.92 2.71
C GLN A 478 -29.89 22.18 2.43
N ASN A 479 -29.09 22.67 1.47
CA ASN A 479 -27.80 22.10 1.10
C ASN A 479 -26.68 22.45 2.10
N VAL A 480 -27.05 23.08 3.22
CA VAL A 480 -26.11 23.54 4.24
C VAL A 480 -25.79 22.43 5.25
N ILE A 481 -24.58 21.88 5.13
CA ILE A 481 -24.05 20.87 6.04
C ILE A 481 -23.20 21.46 7.15
N CYS A 482 -23.20 20.78 8.30
CA CYS A 482 -22.22 21.05 9.35
C CYS A 482 -20.80 20.68 8.90
N PRO A 483 -19.80 21.58 8.97
CA PRO A 483 -18.42 21.29 8.59
C PRO A 483 -17.71 20.29 9.52
N VAL A 484 -18.33 19.94 10.65
CA VAL A 484 -17.78 19.07 11.69
C VAL A 484 -18.38 17.67 11.63
N CYS A 485 -19.70 17.55 11.73
CA CYS A 485 -20.41 16.27 11.72
C CYS A 485 -21.19 15.98 10.44
N ILE A 486 -21.17 16.89 9.46
CA ILE A 486 -21.83 16.70 8.15
C ILE A 486 -23.36 16.58 8.29
N SER A 487 -23.93 17.05 9.42
CA SER A 487 -25.38 17.04 9.59
C SER A 487 -26.09 17.94 8.58
N LEU A 488 -27.25 17.47 8.11
CA LEU A 488 -28.18 18.21 7.27
C LEU A 488 -29.25 18.89 8.14
N PRO A 489 -30.04 19.84 7.59
CA PRO A 489 -31.12 20.50 8.29
C PRO A 489 -32.08 19.54 9.01
N ARG A 490 -32.62 18.52 8.32
CA ARG A 490 -33.46 17.47 8.93
C ARG A 490 -32.84 16.78 10.14
N HIS A 491 -31.53 16.47 10.14
CA HIS A 491 -30.89 15.84 11.28
C HIS A 491 -30.88 16.78 12.50
N ARG A 492 -30.81 18.10 12.25
CA ARG A 492 -30.86 19.11 13.31
C ARG A 492 -32.28 19.26 13.85
N ILE A 493 -33.30 19.28 12.99
CA ILE A 493 -34.71 19.30 13.41
C ILE A 493 -35.05 18.06 14.25
N LEU A 494 -34.66 16.87 13.77
CA LEU A 494 -34.86 15.62 14.49
C LEU A 494 -34.22 15.67 15.89
N ILE A 495 -33.00 16.19 15.99
CA ILE A 495 -32.30 16.24 17.28
C ILE A 495 -32.94 17.22 18.26
N GLU A 496 -33.49 18.35 17.81
CA GLU A 496 -34.24 19.24 18.73
C GLU A 496 -35.49 18.55 19.28
N TRP A 497 -36.25 17.88 18.42
CA TRP A 497 -37.39 17.08 18.86
C TRP A 497 -36.95 15.98 19.85
N MET A 498 -35.84 15.31 19.57
CA MET A 498 -35.30 14.27 20.44
C MET A 498 -34.77 14.83 21.77
N GLU A 499 -34.24 16.05 21.81
CA GLU A 499 -33.80 16.68 23.06
C GLU A 499 -34.99 16.96 23.98
N GLU A 500 -36.12 17.42 23.42
CA GLU A 500 -37.38 17.61 24.17
C GLU A 500 -37.96 16.29 24.70
N HIS A 501 -37.74 15.19 23.99
CA HIS A 501 -38.26 13.86 24.34
C HIS A 501 -37.21 12.93 24.96
N LYS A 502 -36.05 13.46 25.33
CA LYS A 502 -34.89 12.70 25.80
C LYS A 502 -35.16 11.85 27.03
N ALA A 503 -35.93 12.38 27.99
CA ALA A 503 -36.29 11.65 29.20
C ALA A 503 -37.10 10.39 28.88
N TRP A 504 -38.02 10.48 27.92
CA TRP A 504 -38.85 9.34 27.49
C TRP A 504 -38.02 8.25 26.82
N MET A 505 -36.99 8.60 26.03
CA MET A 505 -36.19 7.64 25.25
C MET A 505 -35.20 6.79 26.07
N LYS A 506 -34.78 7.20 27.27
CA LYS A 506 -33.68 6.53 28.01
C LYS A 506 -33.86 5.03 28.24
N ASN A 507 -35.11 4.57 28.35
CA ASN A 507 -35.43 3.16 28.62
C ASN A 507 -36.21 2.52 27.47
N LYS A 508 -36.08 3.04 26.25
CA LYS A 508 -36.80 2.57 25.07
C LYS A 508 -35.88 1.76 24.17
N LYS A 509 -36.43 0.71 23.57
CA LYS A 509 -35.74 -0.03 22.52
C LYS A 509 -35.94 0.69 21.19
N ILE A 510 -34.83 1.17 20.62
CA ILE A 510 -34.81 2.03 19.43
C ILE A 510 -34.22 1.27 18.24
N LEU A 511 -34.92 1.28 17.11
CA LEU A 511 -34.42 0.81 15.81
C LEU A 511 -34.10 2.01 14.92
N HIS A 512 -32.94 2.02 14.26
CA HIS A 512 -32.53 3.11 13.38
C HIS A 512 -32.12 2.59 12.00
N PHE A 513 -32.95 2.90 11.00
CA PHE A 513 -32.66 2.61 9.60
C PHE A 513 -31.75 3.68 8.98
N ALA A 514 -30.88 3.27 8.05
CA ALA A 514 -30.01 4.16 7.28
C ALA A 514 -29.05 5.02 8.14
N GLN A 515 -28.32 4.36 9.05
CA GLN A 515 -27.39 4.91 10.05
C GLN A 515 -26.81 6.32 9.75
N GLU A 516 -27.50 7.35 10.20
CA GLU A 516 -27.04 8.73 10.09
C GLU A 516 -25.95 9.02 11.14
N SER A 517 -24.72 9.30 10.68
CA SER A 517 -23.58 9.56 11.58
C SER A 517 -23.79 10.72 12.56
N SER A 518 -24.53 11.75 12.17
CA SER A 518 -24.86 12.90 13.02
C SER A 518 -25.80 12.54 14.16
N LEU A 519 -26.74 11.63 13.93
CA LEU A 519 -27.67 11.16 14.95
C LEU A 519 -26.93 10.27 15.96
N ARG A 520 -26.09 9.35 15.47
CA ARG A 520 -25.27 8.48 16.34
C ARG A 520 -24.39 9.29 17.29
N LEU A 521 -23.74 10.34 16.78
CA LEU A 521 -22.94 11.25 17.59
C LEU A 521 -23.72 11.88 18.76
N TRP A 522 -24.98 12.25 18.54
CA TRP A 522 -25.82 12.80 19.60
C TRP A 522 -26.31 11.72 20.56
N MET A 523 -26.70 10.54 20.07
CA MET A 523 -27.13 9.41 20.92
C MET A 523 -26.01 8.96 21.87
N ASP A 524 -24.79 8.77 21.36
CA ASP A 524 -23.62 8.37 22.15
C ASP A 524 -23.32 9.39 23.27
N ARG A 525 -23.43 10.70 22.96
CA ARG A 525 -23.25 11.78 23.95
C ARG A 525 -24.31 11.80 25.05
N ASN A 526 -25.48 11.23 24.77
CA ASN A 526 -26.62 11.23 25.68
C ASN A 526 -26.90 9.87 26.33
N GLY A 527 -26.02 8.89 26.11
CA GLY A 527 -26.15 7.54 26.67
C GLY A 527 -27.33 6.76 26.10
N LEU A 528 -27.72 7.03 24.85
CA LEU A 528 -28.78 6.30 24.14
C LEU A 528 -28.16 5.31 23.17
N THR A 529 -28.77 4.13 23.06
CA THR A 529 -28.39 3.07 22.12
C THR A 529 -29.54 2.74 21.19
N ALA A 530 -29.23 2.43 19.94
CA ALA A 530 -30.19 1.90 18.96
C ALA A 530 -29.56 0.71 18.24
N ASP A 531 -30.40 -0.28 17.93
CA ASP A 531 -30.10 -1.32 16.96
C ASP A 531 -30.12 -0.66 15.57
N THR A 532 -29.03 -0.74 14.83
CA THR A 532 -28.94 -0.16 13.49
C THR A 532 -29.34 -1.17 12.41
N ALA A 533 -30.06 -0.72 11.39
CA ALA A 533 -30.52 -1.58 10.29
C ALA A 533 -30.21 -0.99 8.90
N ASP A 534 -29.65 -1.81 8.00
CA ASP A 534 -29.40 -1.46 6.60
C ASP A 534 -29.32 -2.72 5.73
N LEU A 535 -29.82 -2.66 4.49
CA LEU A 535 -29.80 -3.78 3.54
C LEU A 535 -28.43 -3.94 2.86
N TYR A 536 -27.73 -2.83 2.62
CA TYR A 536 -26.52 -2.78 1.80
C TYR A 536 -25.28 -2.43 2.61
N ARG A 537 -25.36 -1.46 3.52
CA ARG A 537 -24.25 -0.95 4.34
C ARG A 537 -24.04 -1.81 5.60
N PRO A 538 -22.87 -1.70 6.25
CA PRO A 538 -22.65 -2.32 7.56
C PRO A 538 -23.61 -1.73 8.61
N ALA A 539 -24.35 -2.59 9.30
CA ALA A 539 -25.26 -2.27 10.39
C ALA A 539 -25.34 -3.46 11.35
N ASP A 540 -25.91 -3.27 12.55
CA ASP A 540 -26.10 -4.36 13.54
C ASP A 540 -27.04 -5.44 12.99
N LEU A 541 -28.06 -5.01 12.25
CA LEU A 541 -29.06 -5.85 11.61
C LEU A 541 -29.04 -5.65 10.09
N LYS A 542 -28.74 -6.72 9.34
CA LYS A 542 -28.76 -6.68 7.87
C LYS A 542 -30.09 -7.24 7.34
N LEU A 543 -31.05 -6.34 7.09
CA LEU A 543 -32.43 -6.72 6.77
C LEU A 543 -33.07 -5.79 5.72
N ASN A 544 -34.12 -6.30 5.07
CA ASN A 544 -34.99 -5.50 4.21
C ASN A 544 -36.13 -4.90 5.07
N ILE A 545 -36.36 -3.60 4.97
CA ILE A 545 -37.44 -2.91 5.70
C ILE A 545 -38.84 -3.37 5.26
N GLU A 546 -39.00 -3.90 4.06
CA GLU A 546 -40.26 -4.45 3.56
C GLU A 546 -40.59 -5.84 4.15
N ALA A 547 -39.59 -6.52 4.71
CA ALA A 547 -39.69 -7.84 5.31
C ALA A 547 -38.55 -8.00 6.34
N THR A 548 -38.76 -7.46 7.53
CA THR A 548 -37.68 -7.27 8.52
C THR A 548 -37.26 -8.58 9.18
N GLY A 549 -38.16 -9.57 9.25
CA GLY A 549 -37.96 -10.81 10.01
C GLY A 549 -37.92 -10.61 11.53
N LEU A 550 -38.23 -9.39 12.02
CA LEU A 550 -38.24 -9.06 13.44
C LEU A 550 -39.59 -9.46 14.07
N PRO A 551 -39.63 -9.78 15.38
CA PRO A 551 -40.89 -10.10 16.06
C PRO A 551 -41.85 -8.90 16.11
N ASP A 552 -43.15 -9.20 16.16
CA ASP A 552 -44.21 -8.21 16.40
C ASP A 552 -43.96 -7.43 17.69
N ALA A 553 -44.32 -6.14 17.69
CA ALA A 553 -44.25 -5.27 18.88
C ALA A 553 -42.90 -5.35 19.64
N SER A 554 -41.80 -5.43 18.91
CA SER A 554 -40.45 -5.61 19.47
C SER A 554 -39.74 -4.29 19.78
N TYR A 555 -40.12 -3.16 19.18
CA TYR A 555 -39.49 -1.85 19.38
C TYR A 555 -40.44 -0.79 19.93
N ASP A 556 -39.92 0.07 20.79
CA ASP A 556 -40.66 1.22 21.34
C ASP A 556 -40.56 2.45 20.42
N MET A 557 -39.45 2.58 19.70
CA MET A 557 -39.19 3.68 18.78
C MET A 557 -38.48 3.19 17.52
N ILE A 558 -38.85 3.75 16.38
CA ILE A 558 -38.17 3.51 15.09
C ILE A 558 -37.83 4.85 14.44
N ILE A 559 -36.63 4.97 13.90
CA ILE A 559 -36.18 6.13 13.13
C ILE A 559 -35.89 5.68 11.69
N CYS A 560 -36.54 6.31 10.72
CA CYS A 560 -36.53 5.91 9.32
C CYS A 560 -36.54 7.15 8.39
N ASN A 561 -35.40 7.83 8.28
CA ASN A 561 -35.28 9.02 7.45
C ASN A 561 -34.75 8.67 6.06
N HIS A 562 -35.39 9.21 5.02
CA HIS A 562 -34.98 9.07 3.63
C HIS A 562 -34.75 7.61 3.20
N VAL A 563 -35.73 6.76 3.50
CA VAL A 563 -35.72 5.33 3.12
C VAL A 563 -36.88 4.99 2.19
N LEU A 564 -38.07 5.53 2.42
CA LEU A 564 -39.30 5.11 1.71
C LEU A 564 -39.30 5.46 0.22
N GLU A 565 -38.49 6.42 -0.20
CA GLU A 565 -38.27 6.78 -1.60
C GLU A 565 -37.41 5.76 -2.37
N HIS A 566 -36.68 4.88 -1.66
CA HIS A 566 -35.75 3.91 -2.25
C HIS A 566 -36.27 2.47 -2.23
N VAL A 567 -37.32 2.18 -1.46
CA VAL A 567 -37.87 0.81 -1.33
C VAL A 567 -38.79 0.48 -2.50
N SER A 568 -38.94 -0.80 -2.84
CA SER A 568 -39.79 -1.19 -3.98
C SER A 568 -41.28 -0.95 -3.71
N ASP A 569 -41.74 -1.17 -2.48
CA ASP A 569 -43.12 -1.02 -2.02
C ASP A 569 -43.16 -0.37 -0.63
N TYR A 570 -43.39 0.95 -0.61
CA TYR A 570 -43.45 1.70 0.64
C TYR A 570 -44.64 1.30 1.53
N ARG A 571 -45.72 0.75 0.96
CA ARG A 571 -46.90 0.33 1.73
C ARG A 571 -46.57 -0.90 2.56
N LYS A 572 -45.84 -1.87 1.99
CA LYS A 572 -45.29 -3.00 2.74
C LYS A 572 -44.31 -2.55 3.82
N ALA A 573 -43.40 -1.62 3.49
CA ALA A 573 -42.49 -1.06 4.49
C ALA A 573 -43.25 -0.41 5.66
N LEU A 574 -44.28 0.42 5.40
CA LEU A 574 -45.09 1.03 6.45
C LEU A 574 -45.86 -0.01 7.28
N SER A 575 -46.45 -1.01 6.63
CA SER A 575 -47.15 -2.12 7.33
C SER A 575 -46.20 -2.89 8.23
N GLU A 576 -44.98 -3.15 7.76
CA GLU A 576 -43.98 -3.89 8.51
C GLU A 576 -43.42 -3.07 9.69
N LEU A 577 -43.16 -1.78 9.49
CA LEU A 577 -42.82 -0.83 10.55
C LEU A 577 -43.93 -0.75 11.61
N HIS A 578 -45.20 -0.74 11.18
CA HIS A 578 -46.34 -0.76 12.09
C HIS A 578 -46.39 -2.07 12.90
N ARG A 579 -46.14 -3.22 12.27
CA ARG A 579 -46.14 -4.54 12.94
C ARG A 579 -45.10 -4.61 14.06
N ILE A 580 -43.87 -4.20 13.78
CA ILE A 580 -42.75 -4.32 14.74
C ILE A 580 -42.76 -3.25 15.86
N LEU A 581 -43.52 -2.17 15.68
CA LEU A 581 -43.69 -1.14 16.70
C LEU A 581 -44.66 -1.60 17.80
N ARG A 582 -44.37 -1.31 19.07
CA ARG A 582 -45.27 -1.55 20.19
C ARG A 582 -46.50 -0.63 20.15
N PRO A 583 -47.66 -1.03 20.70
CA PRO A 583 -48.77 -0.10 20.94
C PRO A 583 -48.30 1.12 21.73
N GLY A 584 -48.64 2.33 21.27
CA GLY A 584 -48.13 3.59 21.83
C GLY A 584 -46.66 3.90 21.50
N GLY A 585 -45.98 3.04 20.75
CA GLY A 585 -44.63 3.28 20.24
C GLY A 585 -44.61 4.39 19.18
N LYS A 586 -43.43 4.99 18.97
CA LYS A 586 -43.24 6.13 18.06
C LYS A 586 -42.36 5.78 16.87
N LEU A 587 -42.82 6.06 15.65
CA LEU A 587 -42.04 6.01 14.43
C LEU A 587 -41.76 7.44 13.97
N ILE A 588 -40.49 7.83 13.90
CA ILE A 588 -40.06 9.08 13.30
C ILE A 588 -39.52 8.79 11.90
N LEU A 589 -40.07 9.48 10.90
CA LEU A 589 -39.62 9.34 9.53
C LEU A 589 -39.62 10.67 8.79
N SER A 590 -38.87 10.73 7.71
CA SER A 590 -38.86 11.83 6.75
C SER A 590 -38.59 11.27 5.35
N PHE A 591 -39.07 11.97 4.32
CA PHE A 591 -38.82 11.68 2.92
C PHE A 591 -39.12 12.92 2.08
N PRO A 592 -38.61 13.01 0.84
CA PRO A 592 -38.83 14.17 -0.03
C PRO A 592 -40.31 14.34 -0.37
N VAL A 593 -40.88 15.49 -0.02
CA VAL A 593 -42.22 15.92 -0.44
C VAL A 593 -42.10 17.02 -1.48
N ASP A 594 -42.78 16.84 -2.60
CA ASP A 594 -42.92 17.87 -3.64
C ASP A 594 -44.29 18.53 -3.48
N ARG A 595 -44.28 19.82 -3.14
CA ARG A 595 -45.53 20.59 -2.91
C ARG A 595 -46.34 20.79 -4.19
N LYS A 596 -45.78 20.48 -5.37
CA LYS A 596 -46.49 20.52 -6.65
C LYS A 596 -47.30 19.24 -6.94
N LEU A 597 -47.10 18.18 -6.16
CA LEU A 597 -47.80 16.92 -6.32
C LEU A 597 -48.89 16.77 -5.27
N ASN A 598 -50.11 16.44 -5.71
CA ASN A 598 -51.22 16.17 -4.79
C ASN A 598 -51.12 14.77 -4.17
N SER A 599 -50.53 13.81 -4.90
CA SER A 599 -50.40 12.42 -4.50
C SER A 599 -49.00 11.86 -4.77
N VAL A 600 -48.69 10.70 -4.21
CA VAL A 600 -47.46 9.95 -4.52
C VAL A 600 -47.33 9.74 -6.03
N TYR A 601 -46.17 10.10 -6.58
CA TYR A 601 -45.79 9.84 -7.97
C TYR A 601 -44.78 8.70 -8.01
N GLU A 602 -45.19 7.57 -8.58
CA GLU A 602 -44.35 6.39 -8.82
C GLU A 602 -44.67 5.78 -10.21
N ASP A 603 -43.64 5.35 -10.93
CA ASP A 603 -43.77 4.68 -12.24
C ASP A 603 -42.75 3.53 -12.33
N PRO A 604 -43.19 2.26 -12.20
CA PRO A 604 -42.30 1.10 -12.25
C PRO A 604 -41.58 0.89 -13.59
N SER A 605 -42.07 1.50 -14.68
CA SER A 605 -41.42 1.40 -16.00
C SER A 605 -40.10 2.19 -16.06
N ILE A 606 -39.90 3.15 -15.14
CA ILE A 606 -38.71 4.00 -15.07
C ILE A 606 -37.56 3.28 -14.36
N THR A 607 -36.65 2.71 -15.17
CA THR A 607 -35.54 1.89 -14.67
C THR A 607 -34.15 2.53 -14.84
N SER A 608 -33.99 3.48 -15.77
CA SER A 608 -32.68 4.09 -16.04
C SER A 608 -32.34 5.20 -15.04
N GLU A 609 -31.06 5.34 -14.70
CA GLU A 609 -30.60 6.36 -13.73
C GLU A 609 -30.93 7.79 -14.19
N SER A 610 -30.80 8.08 -15.48
CA SER A 610 -31.08 9.42 -16.04
C SER A 610 -32.57 9.78 -15.97
N GLU A 611 -33.44 8.81 -16.26
CA GLU A 611 -34.89 8.99 -16.15
C GLU A 611 -35.31 9.13 -14.67
N ARG A 612 -34.69 8.38 -13.75
CA ARG A 612 -34.95 8.54 -12.31
C ARG A 612 -34.56 9.93 -11.78
N ILE A 613 -33.46 10.49 -12.26
CA ILE A 613 -33.10 11.88 -11.94
C ILE A 613 -34.19 12.82 -12.45
N LEU A 614 -34.62 12.69 -13.70
CA LEU A 614 -35.65 13.55 -14.29
C LEU A 614 -36.97 13.48 -13.52
N HIS A 615 -37.49 12.25 -13.34
CA HIS A 615 -38.81 11.99 -12.79
C HIS A 615 -38.87 12.07 -11.27
N PHE A 616 -37.89 11.50 -10.57
CA PHE A 616 -37.90 11.36 -9.10
C PHE A 616 -36.90 12.28 -8.37
N GLY A 617 -36.04 12.97 -9.12
CA GLY A 617 -35.11 13.99 -8.61
C GLY A 617 -33.73 13.48 -8.24
N GLN A 618 -33.56 12.18 -8.01
CA GLN A 618 -32.28 11.55 -7.65
C GLN A 618 -32.17 10.18 -8.31
N LEU A 619 -30.94 9.75 -8.62
CA LEU A 619 -30.66 8.54 -9.42
C LEU A 619 -31.21 7.23 -8.84
N ASP A 620 -31.38 7.15 -7.53
CA ASP A 620 -31.79 5.96 -6.77
C ASP A 620 -33.17 6.10 -6.12
N HIS A 621 -33.91 7.18 -6.41
CA HIS A 621 -35.31 7.30 -6.01
C HIS A 621 -36.19 6.49 -6.96
N LEU A 622 -37.25 5.89 -6.41
CA LEU A 622 -38.28 5.18 -7.16
C LEU A 622 -39.62 5.93 -7.18
N ARG A 623 -39.72 7.00 -6.38
CA ARG A 623 -40.94 7.80 -6.20
C ARG A 623 -40.67 9.16 -5.61
N VAL A 624 -41.69 10.02 -5.66
CA VAL A 624 -41.75 11.30 -4.94
C VAL A 624 -43.10 11.41 -4.25
N PHE A 625 -43.11 11.86 -3.00
CA PHE A 625 -44.33 11.98 -2.21
C PHE A 625 -44.99 13.34 -2.40
N GLY A 626 -46.32 13.38 -2.37
CA GLY A 626 -47.13 14.59 -2.53
C GLY A 626 -47.68 15.15 -1.21
N THR A 627 -48.53 16.16 -1.31
CA THR A 627 -49.15 16.82 -0.16
C THR A 627 -50.12 15.92 0.63
N ASP A 628 -50.55 14.79 0.06
CA ASP A 628 -51.36 13.76 0.72
C ASP A 628 -50.58 12.86 1.70
N SER A 629 -49.26 13.06 1.84
CA SER A 629 -48.39 12.25 2.71
C SER A 629 -48.96 12.03 4.13
N PRO A 630 -49.52 13.03 4.83
CA PRO A 630 -50.12 12.78 6.15
C PRO A 630 -51.30 11.81 6.10
N GLU A 631 -52.13 11.87 5.06
CA GLU A 631 -53.28 10.98 4.92
C GLU A 631 -52.85 9.55 4.58
N MET A 632 -51.87 9.41 3.68
CA MET A 632 -51.22 8.14 3.38
C MET A 632 -50.67 7.47 4.66
N LEU A 633 -50.05 8.23 5.55
CA LEU A 633 -49.52 7.71 6.83
C LEU A 633 -50.64 7.33 7.82
N ARG A 634 -51.78 8.05 7.82
CA ARG A 634 -52.96 7.67 8.62
C ARG A 634 -53.60 6.37 8.13
N GLN A 635 -53.71 6.20 6.82
CA GLN A 635 -54.23 4.98 6.20
C GLN A 635 -53.37 3.74 6.53
N ALA A 636 -52.07 3.94 6.79
CA ALA A 636 -51.18 2.90 7.29
C ALA A 636 -51.37 2.53 8.78
N GLY A 637 -52.35 3.13 9.47
CA GLY A 637 -52.73 2.79 10.85
C GLY A 637 -52.12 3.67 11.94
N PHE A 638 -51.43 4.76 11.58
CA PHE A 638 -50.76 5.63 12.54
C PHE A 638 -51.57 6.89 12.91
N LEU A 639 -51.35 7.38 14.13
CA LEU A 639 -51.65 8.77 14.49
C LEU A 639 -50.48 9.65 14.03
N VAL A 640 -50.75 10.60 13.14
CA VAL A 640 -49.72 11.41 12.47
C VAL A 640 -49.61 12.79 13.14
N THR A 641 -48.43 13.13 13.62
CA THR A 641 -48.05 14.48 14.07
C THR A 641 -46.92 15.00 13.19
N GLU A 642 -47.06 16.21 12.67
CA GLU A 642 -46.02 16.85 11.86
C GLU A 642 -45.03 17.59 12.75
N ILE A 643 -43.74 17.50 12.42
CA ILE A 643 -42.64 18.22 13.07
C ILE A 643 -41.98 19.07 11.99
N ARG A 644 -42.13 20.38 12.11
CA ARG A 644 -41.52 21.34 11.18
C ARG A 644 -40.34 22.01 11.86
N GLY A 645 -39.34 22.41 11.07
CA GLY A 645 -38.28 23.24 11.63
C GLY A 645 -38.83 24.56 12.19
N SER A 646 -39.94 25.08 11.65
CA SER A 646 -40.54 26.36 12.07
C SER A 646 -40.94 26.34 13.54
N ASP A 647 -41.23 25.14 14.07
CA ASP A 647 -41.56 24.92 15.47
C ASP A 647 -40.35 25.19 16.40
N TYR A 648 -39.15 25.32 15.82
CA TYR A 648 -37.89 25.57 16.50
C TYR A 648 -37.26 26.92 16.10
N GLU A 649 -37.96 27.75 15.31
CA GLU A 649 -37.53 29.12 15.00
C GLU A 649 -37.43 29.95 16.29
N GLY A 650 -36.27 30.58 16.51
CA GLY A 650 -35.97 31.32 17.75
C GLY A 650 -35.23 30.54 18.82
N LYS A 651 -35.14 29.20 18.72
CA LYS A 651 -34.15 28.39 19.47
C LYS A 651 -32.77 28.50 18.80
N LYS A 652 -31.71 27.95 19.42
CA LYS A 652 -30.28 28.10 19.03
C LYS A 652 -29.92 27.68 17.58
N ILE A 653 -30.87 27.26 16.76
CA ILE A 653 -30.66 26.87 15.36
C ILE A 653 -31.09 28.01 14.44
N LYS A 654 -30.12 28.77 13.94
CA LYS A 654 -30.27 29.65 12.77
C LYS A 654 -29.42 29.10 11.61
N PRO A 655 -29.81 29.29 10.34
CA PRO A 655 -31.12 29.01 9.78
C PRO A 655 -31.18 27.53 9.36
N VAL A 656 -32.10 26.79 9.95
CA VAL A 656 -32.79 25.74 9.19
C VAL A 656 -34.08 26.44 8.77
N LEU A 657 -34.54 26.26 7.53
CA LEU A 657 -35.80 26.79 6.94
C LEU A 657 -35.65 28.07 6.11
N GLY A 658 -35.35 27.88 4.83
CA GLY A 658 -36.16 28.55 3.82
C GLY A 658 -37.20 27.54 3.32
N PRO A 659 -38.41 27.98 2.89
CA PRO A 659 -39.37 27.07 2.26
C PRO A 659 -38.74 26.46 1.01
N ALA A 660 -38.65 25.13 0.95
CA ALA A 660 -38.27 24.46 -0.28
C ALA A 660 -39.53 23.95 -0.98
N ASN A 661 -39.58 24.11 -2.30
CA ASN A 661 -40.67 23.57 -3.09
C ASN A 661 -40.58 22.04 -3.23
N TYR A 662 -39.42 21.45 -2.88
CA TYR A 662 -39.09 20.03 -2.95
C TYR A 662 -38.24 19.65 -1.73
N ASP A 663 -38.56 18.55 -1.05
CA ASP A 663 -37.92 18.07 0.19
C ASP A 663 -38.00 19.09 1.36
N ASP A 664 -39.19 19.40 1.84
CA ASP A 664 -39.44 20.44 2.85
C ASP A 664 -38.84 20.17 4.27
N ASN A 665 -37.97 19.15 4.42
CA ASN A 665 -37.40 18.65 5.69
C ASN A 665 -38.45 18.44 6.79
N VAL A 666 -39.68 18.10 6.39
CA VAL A 666 -40.75 17.74 7.31
C VAL A 666 -40.45 16.36 7.88
N LEU A 667 -40.54 16.27 9.20
CA LEU A 667 -40.48 15.00 9.92
C LEU A 667 -41.90 14.67 10.39
N TRP A 668 -42.26 13.41 10.38
CA TRP A 668 -43.52 12.95 10.98
C TRP A 668 -43.23 12.07 12.18
N CYS A 669 -43.89 12.39 13.29
CA CYS A 669 -43.99 11.51 14.45
C CYS A 669 -45.30 10.73 14.36
N LEU A 670 -45.15 9.43 14.13
CA LEU A 670 -46.24 8.47 13.97
C LEU A 670 -46.38 7.66 15.26
N THR A 671 -47.58 7.64 15.84
CA THR A 671 -47.86 6.81 17.03
C THR A 671 -48.74 5.64 16.63
N LYS A 672 -48.34 4.42 16.99
CA LYS A 672 -49.18 3.22 16.81
C LYS A 672 -50.33 3.25 17.81
N ARG A 673 -51.56 3.09 17.30
CA ARG A 673 -52.76 3.01 18.13
C ARG A 673 -52.78 1.78 19.02
#